data_AF-A0A7J7KN17-F1
#
_entry.id   AF-A0A7J7KN17-F1
#
_cell.length_a   1.000
_cell.length_b   1.000
_cell.length_c   1.000
_cell.angle_alpha   90.00
_cell.angle_beta   90.00
_cell.angle_gamma   90.00
#
_symmetry.space_group_name_H-M   'P 1'
#
loop_
_entity.id
_entity.type
_entity.pdbx_description
1 polymer ?
#
loop_
_entity_poly.entity_id
_entity_poly.type
_entity_poly.pdbx_seq_one_letter_code
_entity_poly.pdbx_strand_id
1 'polypeptide(L)'
;MLQWLLLLLVDITLPTNFLYFNFSYMSLCIIQLEDLLFSLSIITERVRKYQCKIMDAEEFRKHGKEMIDFIADHVEGIQQQPIVPNVKPGFLITKLPSRAPTEPESIEKITNDVEQLIIPGMTNWQHPNFHAYFPAGNSYPSILGELMESALGCIGFSWAAAPSCTELEIVVMDWLGKAIGLPEDFLHCSGKGGGVLQGSASESVLVSMLAARHRAFKTHRLSSSTRLVAYCSTLAHSCVEKAASLCNVRLRQLEPDADFGLSGETLRQAIEKDIHDNLIPFFVCATLGTTSICSFDNLPSISDALSSLKGTSETPLNIWLHVDSAYAGNAFICPEFQHLLLDGIEEVDSLEFNANKWLLTNFDCGCMWVRDRLHLEDCLSVDPLYLKHDHQHLTADFRNWGIPLSRRFRSLKLWFVIRRFGLTGLQKHIREQVRLAKKFTKLLQKDTRFEQIGKTRMGLVSFKLKGENELSERLLGVINNSGQLFMVPAKVKQNYVIRFCVCSTSTTNSDIEQAWNVISYHADHVLADEIIEMTLWPGELSPADLATNSFLFPCKDNSRGDEHESVPDLIRSRSTVGQPFRRPFRRYSTSELSHRLLSRSLSSAACLQSLTPTSNTPHKTSQLRLDTILNSLKKERPF
;
A
#
# COMPACT_ATOMS: atom_id res chain seq x y z
N MET A 1 15.56 38.04 -30.09
CA MET A 1 16.02 39.36 -29.57
C MET A 1 17.45 39.69 -29.98
N LEU A 2 18.45 38.83 -29.72
CA LEU A 2 19.85 39.07 -30.13
C LEU A 2 20.10 39.15 -31.65
N GLN A 3 19.40 38.34 -32.44
CA GLN A 3 19.45 38.40 -33.91
C GLN A 3 18.86 39.72 -34.47
N TRP A 4 17.96 40.35 -33.72
CA TRP A 4 17.39 41.67 -34.05
C TRP A 4 18.33 42.83 -33.69
N LEU A 5 19.11 42.69 -32.61
CA LEU A 5 20.11 43.68 -32.19
C LEU A 5 21.33 43.73 -33.15
N LEU A 6 21.73 42.58 -33.69
CA LEU A 6 22.78 42.48 -34.71
C LEU A 6 22.39 43.14 -36.04
N LEU A 7 21.12 43.01 -36.44
CA LEU A 7 20.59 43.68 -37.64
C LEU A 7 20.53 45.21 -37.45
N LEU A 8 20.15 45.69 -36.27
CA LEU A 8 20.10 47.12 -35.95
C LEU A 8 21.49 47.81 -35.94
N LEU A 9 22.56 47.09 -35.59
CA LEU A 9 23.92 47.61 -35.61
C LEU A 9 24.53 47.68 -37.02
N VAL A 10 24.06 46.85 -37.95
CA VAL A 10 24.49 46.87 -39.35
C VAL A 10 23.71 47.93 -40.16
N ASP A 11 22.45 48.21 -39.79
CA ASP A 11 21.59 49.19 -40.48
C ASP A 11 21.79 50.65 -40.01
N ILE A 12 22.40 50.88 -38.84
CA ILE A 12 22.65 52.22 -38.30
C ILE A 12 24.15 52.52 -38.33
N THR A 13 24.69 52.70 -39.54
CA THR A 13 25.57 53.83 -39.92
C THR A 13 26.10 53.56 -41.33
N LEU A 14 25.53 54.23 -42.34
CA LEU A 14 26.28 54.78 -43.48
C LEU A 14 25.35 55.57 -44.40
N PRO A 15 25.24 56.90 -44.24
CA PRO A 15 24.92 57.79 -45.35
C PRO A 15 26.16 57.96 -46.22
N THR A 16 25.96 57.82 -47.52
CA THR A 16 26.91 58.03 -48.61
C THR A 16 27.44 59.48 -48.64
N ASN A 17 28.53 59.73 -47.92
CA ASN A 17 29.61 60.71 -48.23
C ASN A 17 30.55 60.87 -47.03
N PHE A 18 31.43 59.90 -46.74
CA PHE A 18 32.64 60.06 -45.92
C PHE A 18 33.53 58.81 -46.08
N LEU A 19 34.09 58.61 -47.27
CA LEU A 19 35.27 57.75 -47.45
C LEU A 19 36.48 58.56 -46.95
N TYR A 20 37.33 57.94 -46.13
CA TYR A 20 38.48 58.52 -45.39
C TYR A 20 38.23 59.05 -43.98
N PHE A 21 37.58 58.28 -43.11
CA PHE A 21 37.86 58.25 -41.66
C PHE A 21 36.96 57.17 -41.06
N ASN A 22 37.35 55.90 -41.05
CA ASN A 22 36.66 54.89 -40.19
C ASN A 22 37.31 53.51 -40.08
N PHE A 23 38.53 53.27 -40.57
CA PHE A 23 39.21 51.99 -40.30
C PHE A 23 39.43 51.78 -38.79
N SER A 24 39.85 52.82 -38.07
CA SER A 24 40.04 52.76 -36.62
C SER A 24 38.73 52.52 -35.86
N TYR A 25 37.61 53.07 -36.32
CA TYR A 25 36.30 52.93 -35.69
C TYR A 25 35.69 51.54 -35.95
N MET A 26 35.85 51.00 -37.16
CA MET A 26 35.52 49.60 -37.47
C MET A 26 36.34 48.63 -36.63
N SER A 27 37.65 48.85 -36.49
CA SER A 27 38.50 48.02 -35.62
C SER A 27 38.09 48.09 -34.15
N LEU A 28 37.75 49.29 -33.64
CA LEU A 28 37.24 49.48 -32.27
C LEU A 28 35.89 48.79 -32.05
N CYS A 29 34.97 48.85 -33.02
CA CYS A 29 33.69 48.15 -32.96
C CYS A 29 33.86 46.62 -32.98
N ILE A 30 34.80 46.10 -33.78
CA ILE A 30 35.11 44.65 -33.82
C ILE A 30 35.69 44.17 -32.49
N ILE A 31 36.65 44.90 -31.91
CA ILE A 31 37.23 44.56 -30.60
C ILE A 31 36.15 44.60 -29.51
N GLN A 32 35.27 45.61 -29.51
CA GLN A 32 34.16 45.68 -28.55
C GLN A 32 33.14 44.54 -28.73
N LEU A 33 32.91 44.06 -29.96
CA LEU A 33 32.07 42.91 -30.24
C LEU A 33 32.71 41.60 -29.75
N GLU A 34 34.01 41.42 -29.94
CA GLU A 34 34.75 40.26 -29.44
C GLU A 34 34.75 40.21 -27.90
N ASP A 35 34.98 41.34 -27.23
CA ASP A 35 34.92 41.45 -25.77
C ASP A 35 33.50 41.18 -25.22
N LEU A 36 32.46 41.61 -25.95
CA LEU A 36 31.07 41.35 -25.59
C LEU A 36 30.72 39.87 -25.74
N LEU A 37 31.18 39.23 -26.82
CA LEU A 37 30.99 37.79 -27.08
C LEU A 37 31.75 36.94 -26.04
N PHE A 38 32.96 37.34 -25.66
CA PHE A 38 33.73 36.70 -24.61
C PHE A 38 33.09 36.86 -23.23
N SER A 39 32.57 38.06 -22.93
CA SER A 39 31.82 38.28 -21.69
C SER A 39 30.51 37.48 -21.66
N LEU A 40 29.81 37.37 -22.80
CA LEU A 40 28.62 36.54 -22.95
C LEU A 40 28.94 35.05 -22.78
N SER A 41 30.06 34.55 -23.31
CA SER A 41 30.44 33.13 -23.13
C SER A 41 30.71 32.82 -21.66
N ILE A 42 31.41 33.71 -20.94
CA ILE A 42 31.64 33.59 -19.48
C ILE A 42 30.32 33.66 -18.70
N ILE A 43 29.39 34.55 -19.06
CA ILE A 43 28.08 34.63 -18.41
C ILE A 43 27.26 33.37 -18.70
N THR A 44 27.29 32.84 -19.93
CA THR A 44 26.57 31.62 -20.31
C THR A 44 27.13 30.40 -19.60
N GLU A 45 28.45 30.32 -19.44
CA GLU A 45 29.14 29.25 -18.71
C GLU A 45 28.88 29.36 -17.19
N ARG A 46 28.86 30.57 -16.63
CA ARG A 46 28.43 30.81 -15.25
C ARG A 46 26.97 30.47 -15.04
N VAL A 47 26.06 30.86 -15.94
CA VAL A 47 24.63 30.51 -15.85
C VAL A 47 24.43 29.00 -15.98
N ARG A 48 25.17 28.29 -16.85
CA ARG A 48 25.18 26.82 -16.88
C ARG A 48 25.70 26.21 -15.57
N LYS A 49 26.69 26.82 -14.93
CA LYS A 49 27.21 26.40 -13.62
C LYS A 49 26.19 26.57 -12.48
N TYR A 50 25.22 27.48 -12.63
CA TYR A 50 24.14 27.71 -11.67
C TYR A 50 22.79 27.08 -12.08
N GLN A 51 22.69 26.47 -13.26
CA GLN A 51 21.55 25.64 -13.61
C GLN A 51 21.68 24.32 -12.86
N CYS A 52 20.63 23.94 -12.13
CA CYS A 52 20.45 22.56 -11.69
C CYS A 52 20.75 21.66 -12.89
N LYS A 53 21.77 20.79 -12.79
CA LYS A 53 22.16 19.92 -13.88
C LYS A 53 21.09 18.83 -13.98
N ILE A 54 20.01 19.14 -14.70
CA ILE A 54 18.92 18.22 -14.95
C ILE A 54 19.48 17.08 -15.80
N MET A 55 19.30 15.84 -15.33
CA MET A 55 19.60 14.64 -16.11
C MET A 55 18.93 14.73 -17.47
N ASP A 56 19.70 14.59 -18.54
CA ASP A 56 19.16 14.63 -19.90
C ASP A 56 18.69 13.24 -20.37
N ALA A 57 18.13 13.19 -21.57
CA ALA A 57 17.59 11.95 -22.12
C ALA A 57 18.66 10.89 -22.45
N GLU A 58 19.91 11.29 -22.68
CA GLU A 58 21.01 10.34 -22.95
C GLU A 58 21.48 9.70 -21.65
N GLU A 59 21.69 10.51 -20.61
CA GLU A 59 21.99 10.06 -19.26
C GLU A 59 20.87 9.15 -18.71
N PHE A 60 19.60 9.53 -18.89
CA PHE A 60 18.45 8.70 -18.54
C PHE A 60 18.45 7.35 -19.29
N ARG A 61 18.75 7.34 -20.60
CA ARG A 61 18.81 6.09 -21.37
C ARG A 61 19.94 5.18 -20.93
N LYS A 62 21.10 5.75 -20.60
CA LYS A 62 22.25 4.98 -20.09
C LYS A 62 21.88 4.32 -18.77
N HIS A 63 21.56 5.12 -17.76
CA HIS A 63 21.27 4.62 -16.41
C HIS A 63 19.97 3.84 -16.31
N GLY A 64 18.97 4.17 -17.14
CA GLY A 64 17.73 3.40 -17.23
C GLY A 64 17.98 1.97 -17.72
N LYS A 65 18.89 1.76 -18.68
CA LYS A 65 19.28 0.40 -19.12
C LYS A 65 20.01 -0.36 -18.03
N GLU A 66 20.99 0.28 -17.39
CA GLU A 66 21.73 -0.31 -16.26
C GLU A 66 20.76 -0.75 -15.14
N MET A 67 19.75 0.06 -14.83
CA MET A 67 18.73 -0.25 -13.84
C MET A 67 17.84 -1.43 -14.27
N ILE A 68 17.48 -1.51 -15.55
CA ILE A 68 16.66 -2.61 -16.08
C ILE A 68 17.42 -3.93 -15.99
N ASP A 69 18.71 -3.93 -16.37
CA ASP A 69 19.57 -5.11 -16.27
C ASP A 69 19.72 -5.55 -14.81
N PHE A 70 19.98 -4.59 -13.90
CA PHE A 70 20.05 -4.85 -12.45
C PHE A 70 18.75 -5.46 -11.88
N ILE A 71 17.58 -4.93 -12.28
CA ILE A 71 16.28 -5.46 -11.82
C ILE A 71 16.08 -6.90 -12.31
N ALA A 72 16.42 -7.19 -13.58
CA ALA A 72 16.30 -8.54 -14.13
C ALA A 72 17.22 -9.51 -13.38
N ASP A 73 18.48 -9.15 -13.19
CA ASP A 73 19.47 -9.96 -12.45
C ASP A 73 19.04 -10.20 -11.00
N HIS A 74 18.51 -9.18 -10.32
CA HIS A 74 18.01 -9.32 -8.95
C HIS A 74 16.81 -10.26 -8.85
N VAL A 75 15.85 -10.16 -9.78
CA VAL A 75 14.65 -10.99 -9.79
C VAL A 75 14.99 -12.45 -10.11
N GLU A 76 15.87 -12.69 -11.07
CA GLU A 76 16.32 -14.05 -11.44
C GLU A 76 17.26 -14.64 -10.39
N GLY A 77 18.09 -13.80 -9.76
CA GLY A 77 19.03 -14.14 -8.70
C GLY A 77 18.45 -14.10 -7.27
N ILE A 78 17.13 -14.04 -7.12
CA ILE A 78 16.50 -13.84 -5.80
C ILE A 78 16.71 -15.03 -4.86
N GLN A 79 16.89 -16.25 -5.41
CA GLN A 79 17.08 -17.48 -4.63
C GLN A 79 18.45 -17.53 -3.92
N GLN A 80 19.42 -16.75 -4.40
CA GLN A 80 20.74 -16.63 -3.77
C GLN A 80 20.73 -15.62 -2.61
N GLN A 81 19.64 -14.87 -2.44
CA GLN A 81 19.49 -13.87 -1.38
C GLN A 81 18.82 -14.46 -0.13
N PRO A 82 19.15 -13.97 1.08
CA PRO A 82 18.44 -14.38 2.29
C PRO A 82 16.96 -13.98 2.22
N ILE A 83 16.05 -14.84 2.69
CA ILE A 83 14.60 -14.55 2.67
C ILE A 83 14.27 -13.33 3.54
N VAL A 84 14.87 -13.29 4.75
CA VAL A 84 14.71 -12.23 5.75
C VAL A 84 16.11 -11.70 6.09
N PRO A 85 16.29 -10.37 6.21
CA PRO A 85 17.59 -9.79 6.47
C PRO A 85 18.01 -10.00 7.93
N ASN A 86 19.29 -10.28 8.17
CA ASN A 86 19.87 -10.36 9.51
C ASN A 86 20.29 -8.96 10.01
N VAL A 87 19.31 -8.09 10.26
CA VAL A 87 19.52 -6.71 10.70
C VAL A 87 18.66 -6.37 11.91
N LYS A 88 19.08 -5.35 12.68
CA LYS A 88 18.34 -4.83 13.83
C LYS A 88 17.71 -3.47 13.52
N PRO A 89 16.62 -3.07 14.21
CA PRO A 89 16.05 -1.73 14.06
C PRO A 89 17.11 -0.64 14.20
N GLY A 90 17.15 0.30 13.24
CA GLY A 90 18.14 1.39 13.18
C GLY A 90 19.38 1.12 12.33
N PHE A 91 19.58 -0.10 11.79
CA PHE A 91 20.80 -0.46 11.03
C PHE A 91 21.12 0.50 9.86
N LEU A 92 20.10 0.97 9.14
CA LEU A 92 20.29 1.83 7.97
C LEU A 92 20.61 3.28 8.36
N ILE A 93 20.03 3.76 9.47
CA ILE A 93 20.25 5.11 9.99
C ILE A 93 21.73 5.33 10.30
N THR A 94 22.42 4.30 10.82
CA THR A 94 23.85 4.36 11.12
C THR A 94 24.75 4.27 9.89
N LYS A 95 24.22 3.85 8.74
CA LYS A 95 24.97 3.71 7.48
C LYS A 95 24.82 4.91 6.55
N LEU A 96 23.75 5.70 6.71
CA LEU A 96 23.47 6.87 5.86
C LEU A 96 23.94 8.18 6.52
N PRO A 97 24.25 9.22 5.72
CA PRO A 97 24.50 10.55 6.24
C PRO A 97 23.32 11.09 7.07
N SER A 98 23.61 11.83 8.14
CA SER A 98 22.58 12.43 9.00
C SER A 98 21.81 13.60 8.37
N ARG A 99 22.25 14.05 7.18
CA ARG A 99 21.66 15.16 6.42
C ARG A 99 21.71 14.84 4.94
N ALA A 100 20.75 15.39 4.19
CA ALA A 100 20.76 15.34 2.73
C ALA A 100 22.01 16.02 2.15
N PRO A 101 22.53 15.56 1.01
CA PRO A 101 23.72 16.14 0.39
C PRO A 101 23.42 17.57 -0.09
N THR A 102 24.41 18.46 0.03
CA THR A 102 24.31 19.84 -0.49
C THR A 102 24.57 19.90 -1.99
N GLU A 103 25.50 19.07 -2.46
CA GLU A 103 25.86 18.94 -3.88
C GLU A 103 25.27 17.63 -4.44
N PRO A 104 24.94 17.57 -5.74
CA PRO A 104 24.42 16.34 -6.34
C PRO A 104 25.44 15.20 -6.28
N GLU A 105 24.93 13.98 -6.07
CA GLU A 105 25.71 12.75 -6.12
C GLU A 105 25.50 12.06 -7.48
N SER A 106 26.49 11.28 -7.93
CA SER A 106 26.37 10.58 -9.20
C SER A 106 25.38 9.41 -9.10
N ILE A 107 24.74 9.06 -10.22
CA ILE A 107 23.82 7.91 -10.26
C ILE A 107 24.52 6.61 -9.92
N GLU A 108 25.78 6.44 -10.33
CA GLU A 108 26.57 5.26 -10.00
C GLU A 108 26.74 5.09 -8.49
N LYS A 109 26.97 6.19 -7.76
CA LYS A 109 27.05 6.15 -6.30
C LYS A 109 25.70 5.75 -5.68
N ILE A 110 24.61 6.35 -6.16
CA ILE A 110 23.26 6.08 -5.66
C ILE A 110 22.88 4.61 -5.90
N THR A 111 23.11 4.08 -7.10
CA THR A 111 22.83 2.67 -7.43
C THR A 111 23.71 1.71 -6.63
N ASN A 112 24.99 2.04 -6.43
CA ASN A 112 25.87 1.26 -5.56
C ASN A 112 25.37 1.26 -4.10
N ASP A 113 24.86 2.39 -3.59
CA ASP A 113 24.29 2.45 -2.25
C ASP A 113 22.99 1.62 -2.13
N VAL A 114 22.20 1.51 -3.21
CA VAL A 114 21.05 0.59 -3.25
C VAL A 114 21.52 -0.84 -3.04
N GLU A 115 22.53 -1.28 -3.77
CA GLU A 115 23.07 -2.64 -3.66
C GLU A 115 23.72 -2.91 -2.30
N GLN A 116 24.52 -1.98 -1.78
CA GLN A 116 25.33 -2.17 -0.58
C GLN A 116 24.58 -1.90 0.72
N LEU A 117 23.62 -0.97 0.71
CA LEU A 117 22.97 -0.47 1.93
C LEU A 117 21.49 -0.85 2.01
N ILE A 118 20.78 -0.91 0.88
CA ILE A 118 19.33 -1.13 0.85
C ILE A 118 19.00 -2.61 0.72
N ILE A 119 19.50 -3.30 -0.32
CA ILE A 119 19.19 -4.71 -0.58
C ILE A 119 19.48 -5.63 0.63
N PRO A 120 20.61 -5.49 1.36
CA PRO A 120 20.88 -6.34 2.52
C PRO A 120 19.87 -6.18 3.67
N GLY A 121 19.08 -5.11 3.66
CA GLY A 121 18.01 -4.84 4.61
C GLY A 121 16.62 -5.21 4.13
N MET A 122 16.48 -5.80 2.93
CA MET A 122 15.19 -6.17 2.36
C MET A 122 14.76 -7.57 2.80
N THR A 123 13.48 -7.70 3.15
CA THR A 123 12.81 -9.00 3.14
C THR A 123 12.43 -9.32 1.71
N ASN A 124 12.83 -10.48 1.20
CA ASN A 124 12.68 -10.85 -0.21
C ASN A 124 11.33 -11.55 -0.43
N TRP A 125 10.26 -10.74 -0.59
CA TRP A 125 8.87 -11.22 -0.80
C TRP A 125 8.68 -12.11 -2.04
N GLN A 126 9.57 -12.02 -3.02
CA GLN A 126 9.51 -12.80 -4.26
C GLN A 126 10.28 -14.13 -4.17
N HIS A 127 10.98 -14.38 -3.06
CA HIS A 127 11.75 -15.60 -2.84
C HIS A 127 10.83 -16.84 -2.78
N PRO A 128 11.15 -17.98 -3.42
CA PRO A 128 10.31 -19.20 -3.40
C PRO A 128 9.95 -19.71 -2.02
N ASN A 129 10.92 -19.64 -1.09
CA ASN A 129 10.76 -20.02 0.31
C ASN A 129 10.11 -18.95 1.22
N PHE A 130 9.63 -17.84 0.63
CA PHE A 130 8.78 -16.88 1.34
C PHE A 130 7.33 -17.41 1.35
N HIS A 131 6.84 -17.76 2.54
CA HIS A 131 5.49 -18.31 2.75
C HIS A 131 4.68 -17.51 3.79
N ALA A 132 5.15 -16.31 4.13
CA ALA A 132 4.53 -15.41 5.08
C ALA A 132 3.35 -14.62 4.46
N TYR A 133 2.44 -14.16 5.31
CA TYR A 133 1.31 -13.31 4.94
C TYR A 133 0.47 -13.90 3.79
N PHE A 134 0.32 -13.14 2.70
CA PHE A 134 -0.19 -13.56 1.41
C PHE A 134 0.81 -13.06 0.35
N PRO A 135 0.74 -13.59 -0.89
CA PRO A 135 1.67 -13.21 -1.94
C PRO A 135 1.54 -11.72 -2.25
N ALA A 136 2.65 -11.10 -2.66
CA ALA A 136 2.69 -9.77 -3.25
C ALA A 136 3.01 -9.94 -4.73
N GLY A 137 2.04 -9.68 -5.60
CA GLY A 137 2.17 -9.87 -7.04
C GLY A 137 3.34 -9.04 -7.57
N ASN A 138 4.12 -9.60 -8.48
CA ASN A 138 5.15 -8.88 -9.20
C ASN A 138 5.43 -9.59 -10.53
N SER A 139 5.60 -8.83 -11.60
CA SER A 139 5.96 -9.36 -12.92
C SER A 139 6.56 -8.27 -13.79
N TYR A 140 7.43 -8.66 -14.74
CA TYR A 140 8.02 -7.71 -15.69
C TYR A 140 6.98 -6.84 -16.44
N PRO A 141 5.83 -7.37 -16.90
CA PRO A 141 4.79 -6.53 -17.51
C PRO A 141 4.25 -5.45 -16.57
N SER A 142 4.11 -5.77 -15.28
CA SER A 142 3.69 -4.81 -14.27
C SER A 142 4.74 -3.73 -14.04
N ILE A 143 6.02 -4.12 -13.93
CA ILE A 143 7.16 -3.20 -13.77
C ILE A 143 7.25 -2.25 -14.98
N LEU A 144 7.11 -2.76 -16.21
CA LEU A 144 7.11 -1.94 -17.42
C LEU A 144 5.93 -0.97 -17.47
N GLY A 145 4.74 -1.42 -17.02
CA GLY A 145 3.58 -0.56 -16.91
C GLY A 145 3.77 0.58 -15.91
N GLU A 146 4.41 0.31 -14.77
CA GLU A 146 4.69 1.33 -13.74
C GLU A 146 5.80 2.30 -14.15
N LEU A 147 6.81 1.80 -14.88
CA LEU A 147 7.82 2.66 -15.51
C LEU A 147 7.17 3.63 -16.50
N MET A 148 6.24 3.15 -17.32
CA MET A 148 5.52 3.98 -18.28
C MET A 148 4.56 4.96 -17.59
N GLU A 149 3.83 4.52 -16.56
CA GLU A 149 3.00 5.38 -15.72
C GLU A 149 3.82 6.54 -15.14
N SER A 150 4.99 6.23 -14.57
CA SER A 150 5.89 7.22 -13.97
C SER A 150 6.41 8.22 -15.00
N ALA A 151 6.73 7.76 -16.21
CA ALA A 151 7.20 8.63 -17.30
C ALA A 151 6.09 9.54 -17.86
N LEU A 152 4.84 9.07 -17.92
CA LEU A 152 3.70 9.87 -18.38
C LEU A 152 3.26 10.93 -17.35
N GLY A 153 3.48 10.68 -16.06
CA GLY A 153 3.37 11.68 -15.00
C GLY A 153 2.00 12.36 -14.84
N CYS A 154 0.92 11.74 -15.33
CA CYS A 154 -0.41 12.33 -15.31
C CYS A 154 -1.09 12.18 -13.94
N ILE A 155 -1.98 13.12 -13.61
CA ILE A 155 -2.82 13.06 -12.40
C ILE A 155 -4.29 12.99 -12.83
N GLY A 156 -4.92 11.84 -12.61
CA GLY A 156 -6.25 11.53 -13.15
C GLY A 156 -7.42 11.90 -12.25
N PHE A 157 -7.36 12.98 -11.44
CA PHE A 157 -8.42 13.30 -10.47
C PHE A 157 -9.80 13.52 -11.11
N SER A 158 -9.84 14.04 -12.33
CA SER A 158 -11.05 14.12 -13.16
C SER A 158 -10.76 13.58 -14.55
N TRP A 159 -11.83 13.31 -15.30
CA TRP A 159 -11.67 12.95 -16.70
C TRP A 159 -10.94 14.05 -17.48
N ALA A 160 -11.27 15.32 -17.26
CA ALA A 160 -10.63 16.44 -17.97
C ALA A 160 -9.11 16.57 -17.68
N ALA A 161 -8.65 16.14 -16.50
CA ALA A 161 -7.24 16.20 -16.14
C ALA A 161 -6.39 15.14 -16.86
N ALA A 162 -6.93 13.94 -17.07
CA ALA A 162 -6.29 12.88 -17.84
C ALA A 162 -7.35 11.89 -18.38
N PRO A 163 -7.92 12.12 -19.58
CA PRO A 163 -8.97 11.29 -20.14
C PRO A 163 -8.58 9.82 -20.24
N SER A 164 -7.39 9.54 -20.79
CA SER A 164 -6.89 8.16 -20.92
C SER A 164 -6.66 7.47 -19.57
N CYS A 165 -6.32 8.21 -18.52
CA CYS A 165 -6.18 7.64 -17.17
C CYS A 165 -7.53 7.09 -16.67
N THR A 166 -8.59 7.87 -16.88
CA THR A 166 -9.95 7.51 -16.45
C THR A 166 -10.54 6.43 -17.35
N GLU A 167 -10.49 6.60 -18.67
CA GLU A 167 -11.13 5.68 -19.61
C GLU A 167 -10.47 4.29 -19.63
N LEU A 168 -9.14 4.21 -19.53
CA LEU A 168 -8.48 2.91 -19.47
C LEU A 168 -8.83 2.18 -18.17
N GLU A 169 -9.00 2.89 -17.06
CA GLU A 169 -9.44 2.29 -15.80
C GLU A 169 -10.86 1.74 -15.91
N ILE A 170 -11.78 2.49 -16.51
CA ILE A 170 -13.15 2.02 -16.83
C ILE A 170 -13.09 0.71 -17.61
N VAL A 171 -12.32 0.68 -18.72
CA VAL A 171 -12.21 -0.51 -19.59
C VAL A 171 -11.64 -1.71 -18.85
N VAL A 172 -10.54 -1.52 -18.12
CA VAL A 172 -9.85 -2.60 -17.41
C VAL A 172 -10.69 -3.15 -16.26
N MET A 173 -11.41 -2.29 -15.53
CA MET A 173 -12.29 -2.71 -14.45
C MET A 173 -13.52 -3.46 -14.97
N ASP A 174 -14.04 -3.10 -16.15
CA ASP A 174 -15.09 -3.88 -16.82
C ASP A 174 -14.57 -5.23 -17.32
N TRP A 175 -13.35 -5.29 -17.89
CA TRP A 175 -12.73 -6.55 -18.29
C TRP A 175 -12.58 -7.50 -17.10
N LEU A 176 -12.09 -7.00 -15.98
CA LEU A 176 -11.84 -7.80 -14.79
C LEU A 176 -13.16 -8.18 -14.08
N GLY A 177 -14.14 -7.28 -14.03
CA GLY A 177 -15.49 -7.57 -13.54
C GLY A 177 -16.17 -8.68 -14.35
N LYS A 178 -16.06 -8.64 -15.68
CA LYS A 178 -16.54 -9.72 -16.57
C LYS A 178 -15.77 -11.02 -16.34
N ALA A 179 -14.45 -10.95 -16.16
CA ALA A 179 -13.62 -12.13 -15.94
C ALA A 179 -13.97 -12.89 -14.66
N ILE A 180 -14.40 -12.19 -13.59
CA ILE A 180 -14.85 -12.81 -12.35
C ILE A 180 -16.35 -13.13 -12.31
N GLY A 181 -17.08 -12.82 -13.39
CA GLY A 181 -18.50 -13.14 -13.55
C GLY A 181 -19.46 -12.15 -12.88
N LEU A 182 -19.05 -10.90 -12.63
CA LEU A 182 -19.93 -9.92 -11.98
C LEU A 182 -21.20 -9.63 -12.82
N PRO A 183 -22.36 -9.43 -12.17
CA PRO A 183 -23.55 -8.89 -12.80
C PRO A 183 -23.28 -7.53 -13.47
N GLU A 184 -24.02 -7.21 -14.53
CA GLU A 184 -23.85 -5.96 -15.29
C GLU A 184 -23.96 -4.71 -14.41
N ASP A 185 -24.80 -4.74 -13.37
CA ASP A 185 -24.97 -3.64 -12.42
C ASP A 185 -23.66 -3.20 -11.73
N PHE A 186 -22.63 -4.05 -11.66
CA PHE A 186 -21.31 -3.66 -11.12
C PHE A 186 -20.36 -3.09 -12.18
N LEU A 187 -20.72 -3.16 -13.45
CA LEU A 187 -19.89 -2.74 -14.58
C LEU A 187 -20.25 -1.33 -15.00
N HIS A 188 -19.26 -0.56 -15.46
CA HIS A 188 -19.46 0.80 -15.96
C HIS A 188 -20.40 0.82 -17.15
N CYS A 189 -20.41 -0.23 -17.98
CA CYS A 189 -21.32 -0.33 -19.13
C CYS A 189 -22.82 -0.30 -18.76
N SER A 190 -23.19 -0.54 -17.50
CA SER A 190 -24.58 -0.38 -17.03
C SER A 190 -24.99 1.07 -16.82
N GLY A 191 -24.03 1.98 -16.62
CA GLY A 191 -24.25 3.37 -16.19
C GLY A 191 -24.66 3.53 -14.73
N LYS A 192 -24.86 2.44 -13.98
CA LYS A 192 -25.35 2.41 -12.59
C LYS A 192 -24.20 2.21 -11.59
N GLY A 193 -23.50 1.09 -11.70
CA GLY A 193 -22.32 0.81 -10.88
C GLY A 193 -21.03 1.03 -11.66
N GLY A 194 -19.95 0.42 -11.16
CA GLY A 194 -18.65 0.46 -11.81
C GLY A 194 -17.53 0.02 -10.88
N GLY A 195 -16.35 -0.18 -11.48
CA GLY A 195 -15.13 -0.48 -10.76
C GLY A 195 -14.14 0.70 -10.69
N VAL A 196 -13.40 0.80 -9.59
CA VAL A 196 -12.36 1.81 -9.37
C VAL A 196 -11.11 1.17 -8.76
N LEU A 197 -9.93 1.68 -9.11
CA LEU A 197 -8.66 1.25 -8.55
C LEU A 197 -8.28 2.07 -7.31
N GLN A 198 -8.27 1.40 -6.16
CA GLN A 198 -7.82 1.90 -4.86
C GLN A 198 -6.36 1.51 -4.59
N GLY A 199 -5.78 2.05 -3.53
CA GLY A 199 -4.44 1.68 -3.09
C GLY A 199 -4.40 0.40 -2.24
N SER A 200 -5.51 0.04 -1.58
CA SER A 200 -5.59 -1.22 -0.85
C SER A 200 -7.03 -1.62 -0.55
N ALA A 201 -7.25 -2.90 -0.26
CA ALA A 201 -8.53 -3.35 0.32
C ALA A 201 -8.93 -2.60 1.60
N SER A 202 -7.96 -2.11 2.39
CA SER A 202 -8.28 -1.30 3.58
C SER A 202 -8.94 0.03 3.22
N GLU A 203 -8.53 0.65 2.11
CA GLU A 203 -9.18 1.85 1.58
C GLU A 203 -10.56 1.52 1.03
N SER A 204 -10.71 0.40 0.31
CA SER A 204 -12.01 -0.05 -0.22
C SER A 204 -13.04 -0.29 0.89
N VAL A 205 -12.66 -0.99 1.97
CA VAL A 205 -13.52 -1.23 3.15
C VAL A 205 -13.89 0.10 3.82
N LEU A 206 -12.95 1.04 3.93
CA LEU A 206 -13.23 2.35 4.51
C LEU A 206 -14.19 3.16 3.63
N VAL A 207 -13.95 3.21 2.32
CA VAL A 207 -14.80 3.91 1.34
C VAL A 207 -16.21 3.34 1.33
N SER A 208 -16.36 2.00 1.31
CA SER A 208 -17.67 1.34 1.36
C SER A 208 -18.40 1.64 2.67
N MET A 209 -17.70 1.59 3.81
CA MET A 209 -18.29 1.89 5.12
C MET A 209 -18.67 3.37 5.27
N LEU A 210 -17.89 4.30 4.70
CA LEU A 210 -18.23 5.72 4.67
C LEU A 210 -19.51 5.96 3.85
N ALA A 211 -19.61 5.37 2.67
CA ALA A 211 -20.80 5.46 1.83
C ALA A 211 -22.03 4.85 2.50
N ALA A 212 -21.89 3.66 3.11
CA ALA A 212 -22.95 3.02 3.88
C ALA A 212 -23.40 3.87 5.08
N ARG A 213 -22.45 4.47 5.81
CA ARG A 213 -22.74 5.37 6.93
C ARG A 213 -23.50 6.60 6.46
N HIS A 214 -23.06 7.23 5.36
CA HIS A 214 -23.73 8.39 4.79
C HIS A 214 -25.16 8.07 4.34
N ARG A 215 -25.35 6.91 3.68
CA ARG A 215 -26.67 6.38 3.33
C ARG A 215 -27.56 6.22 4.57
N ALA A 216 -27.04 5.60 5.64
CA ALA A 216 -27.77 5.43 6.89
C ALA A 216 -28.13 6.76 7.57
N PHE A 217 -27.23 7.75 7.54
CA PHE A 217 -27.50 9.10 8.08
C PHE A 217 -28.66 9.77 7.36
N LYS A 218 -28.72 9.68 6.02
CA LYS A 218 -29.84 10.21 5.23
C LYS A 218 -31.14 9.46 5.53
N THR A 219 -31.12 8.13 5.47
CA THR A 219 -32.32 7.28 5.67
C THR A 219 -32.94 7.47 7.05
N HIS A 220 -32.12 7.49 8.10
CA HIS A 220 -32.60 7.57 9.49
C HIS A 220 -32.53 8.99 10.08
N ARG A 221 -32.18 10.00 9.28
CA ARG A 221 -32.04 11.41 9.69
C ARG A 221 -31.17 11.58 10.94
N LEU A 222 -30.03 10.90 10.96
CA LEU A 222 -29.14 10.86 12.12
C LEU A 222 -28.25 12.10 12.19
N SER A 223 -28.05 12.60 13.41
CA SER A 223 -27.03 13.62 13.72
C SER A 223 -25.73 13.02 14.26
N SER A 224 -25.72 11.71 14.57
CA SER A 224 -24.60 11.02 15.22
C SER A 224 -24.55 9.55 14.80
N SER A 225 -23.34 8.99 14.77
CA SER A 225 -23.06 7.59 14.43
C SER A 225 -23.17 6.64 15.63
N THR A 226 -23.46 7.12 16.84
CA THR A 226 -23.44 6.35 18.09
C THR A 226 -24.40 5.16 18.14
N ARG A 227 -25.46 5.17 17.32
CA ARG A 227 -26.45 4.10 17.19
C ARG A 227 -26.13 3.12 16.05
N LEU A 228 -25.19 3.46 15.16
CA LEU A 228 -24.85 2.63 14.02
C LEU A 228 -23.99 1.44 14.43
N VAL A 229 -24.33 0.27 13.89
CA VAL A 229 -23.61 -0.99 14.13
C VAL A 229 -23.21 -1.64 12.80
N ALA A 230 -21.92 -1.91 12.67
CA ALA A 230 -21.33 -2.72 11.62
C ALA A 230 -21.07 -4.15 12.14
N TYR A 231 -21.03 -5.13 11.24
CA TYR A 231 -20.80 -6.54 11.57
C TYR A 231 -19.70 -7.14 10.68
N CYS A 232 -18.89 -8.03 11.26
CA CYS A 232 -17.97 -8.88 10.51
C CYS A 232 -17.67 -10.16 11.30
N SER A 233 -17.00 -11.12 10.68
CA SER A 233 -16.42 -12.28 11.38
C SER A 233 -15.32 -11.85 12.35
N THR A 234 -15.09 -12.61 13.43
CA THR A 234 -13.86 -12.48 14.26
C THR A 234 -12.59 -12.84 13.49
N LEU A 235 -12.72 -13.50 12.33
CA LEU A 235 -11.61 -13.80 11.40
C LEU A 235 -11.49 -12.80 10.25
N ALA A 236 -12.33 -11.76 10.22
CA ALA A 236 -12.19 -10.67 9.25
C ALA A 236 -10.84 -9.96 9.44
N HIS A 237 -10.33 -9.34 8.37
CA HIS A 237 -9.06 -8.63 8.46
C HIS A 237 -9.18 -7.40 9.38
N SER A 238 -8.09 -7.04 10.06
CA SER A 238 -8.05 -5.91 11.00
C SER A 238 -8.37 -4.55 10.36
N CYS A 239 -8.39 -4.46 9.02
CA CYS A 239 -8.85 -3.26 8.33
C CYS A 239 -10.33 -2.95 8.56
N VAL A 240 -11.18 -3.94 8.84
CA VAL A 240 -12.60 -3.72 9.14
C VAL A 240 -12.75 -3.01 10.48
N GLU A 241 -12.02 -3.45 11.49
CA GLU A 241 -11.95 -2.78 12.81
C GLU A 241 -11.39 -1.36 12.68
N LYS A 242 -10.31 -1.21 11.89
CA LYS A 242 -9.72 0.11 11.61
C LYS A 242 -10.71 1.05 10.90
N ALA A 243 -11.44 0.55 9.90
CA ALA A 243 -12.46 1.32 9.19
C ALA A 243 -13.60 1.73 10.13
N ALA A 244 -14.09 0.81 10.97
CA ALA A 244 -15.12 1.12 11.97
C ALA A 244 -14.66 2.20 12.95
N SER A 245 -13.41 2.12 13.42
CA SER A 245 -12.80 3.14 14.28
C SER A 245 -12.71 4.51 13.59
N LEU A 246 -12.26 4.56 12.34
CA LEU A 246 -12.16 5.81 11.56
C LEU A 246 -13.55 6.39 11.24
N CYS A 247 -14.53 5.53 11.02
CA CYS A 247 -15.92 5.91 10.82
C CYS A 247 -16.65 6.28 12.13
N ASN A 248 -16.03 6.06 13.29
CA ASN A 248 -16.62 6.25 14.61
C ASN A 248 -17.97 5.52 14.76
N VAL A 249 -18.00 4.24 14.39
CA VAL A 249 -19.18 3.35 14.49
C VAL A 249 -18.88 2.15 15.39
N ARG A 250 -19.93 1.51 15.91
CA ARG A 250 -19.78 0.26 16.65
C ARG A 250 -19.48 -0.88 15.66
N LEU A 251 -18.58 -1.79 16.04
CA LEU A 251 -18.34 -3.03 15.30
C LEU A 251 -18.68 -4.22 16.18
N ARG A 252 -19.48 -5.14 15.66
CA ARG A 252 -19.68 -6.47 16.23
C ARG A 252 -18.88 -7.49 15.43
N GLN A 253 -17.86 -8.05 16.08
CA GLN A 253 -17.15 -9.23 15.58
C GLN A 253 -17.90 -10.47 16.04
N LEU A 254 -18.40 -11.25 15.08
CA LEU A 254 -19.25 -12.40 15.29
C LEU A 254 -18.44 -13.69 15.15
N GLU A 255 -18.68 -14.65 16.03
CA GLU A 255 -17.98 -15.94 15.99
C GLU A 255 -18.39 -16.72 14.74
N PRO A 256 -17.44 -17.25 13.96
CA PRO A 256 -17.73 -18.08 12.82
C PRO A 256 -18.17 -19.49 13.24
N ASP A 257 -18.73 -20.22 12.28
CA ASP A 257 -19.16 -21.61 12.44
C ASP A 257 -18.00 -22.62 12.54
N ALA A 258 -18.32 -23.91 12.48
CA ALA A 258 -17.34 -24.99 12.52
C ALA A 258 -16.41 -25.03 11.30
N ASP A 259 -16.85 -24.50 10.15
CA ASP A 259 -16.06 -24.35 8.93
C ASP A 259 -15.30 -23.01 8.88
N PHE A 260 -15.34 -22.25 9.98
CA PHE A 260 -14.69 -20.96 10.18
C PHE A 260 -15.23 -19.85 9.25
N GLY A 261 -16.49 -19.96 8.80
CA GLY A 261 -17.20 -18.90 8.09
C GLY A 261 -18.28 -18.26 8.96
N LEU A 262 -18.53 -16.97 8.79
CA LEU A 262 -19.71 -16.33 9.34
C LEU A 262 -20.97 -16.88 8.65
N SER A 263 -21.94 -17.30 9.46
CA SER A 263 -23.24 -17.79 8.97
C SER A 263 -24.31 -16.68 9.01
N GLY A 264 -25.26 -16.75 8.09
CA GLY A 264 -26.43 -15.88 8.06
C GLY A 264 -27.27 -15.95 9.33
N GLU A 265 -27.38 -17.13 9.95
CA GLU A 265 -28.14 -17.27 11.20
C GLU A 265 -27.50 -16.51 12.36
N THR A 266 -26.17 -16.60 12.51
CA THR A 266 -25.44 -15.84 13.54
C THR A 266 -25.57 -14.34 13.30
N LEU A 267 -25.49 -13.91 12.04
CA LEU A 267 -25.68 -12.51 11.65
C LEU A 267 -27.10 -12.03 11.95
N ARG A 268 -28.13 -12.80 11.56
CA ARG A 268 -29.54 -12.47 11.78
C ARG A 268 -29.86 -12.28 13.26
N GLN A 269 -29.43 -13.20 14.12
CA GLN A 269 -29.62 -13.09 15.57
C GLN A 269 -28.97 -11.83 16.15
N ALA A 270 -27.76 -11.49 15.69
CA ALA A 270 -27.06 -10.28 16.13
C ALA A 270 -27.80 -9.01 15.69
N ILE A 271 -28.28 -8.97 14.45
CA ILE A 271 -29.06 -7.85 13.90
C ILE A 271 -30.38 -7.68 14.65
N GLU A 272 -31.16 -8.75 14.83
CA GLU A 272 -32.46 -8.70 15.52
C GLU A 272 -32.31 -8.20 16.96
N LYS A 273 -31.26 -8.66 17.66
CA LYS A 273 -30.93 -8.17 19.00
C LYS A 273 -30.60 -6.68 19.00
N ASP A 274 -29.80 -6.22 18.05
CA ASP A 274 -29.44 -4.80 17.96
C ASP A 274 -30.63 -3.91 17.63
N ILE A 275 -31.52 -4.38 16.75
CA ILE A 275 -32.78 -3.68 16.46
C ILE A 275 -33.63 -3.58 17.74
N HIS A 276 -33.77 -4.67 18.49
CA HIS A 276 -34.46 -4.68 19.78
C HIS A 276 -33.83 -3.70 20.78
N ASP A 277 -32.50 -3.58 20.78
CA ASP A 277 -31.75 -2.65 21.62
C ASP A 277 -31.73 -1.19 21.08
N ASN A 278 -32.59 -0.87 20.10
CA ASN A 278 -32.72 0.44 19.43
C ASN A 278 -31.46 0.93 18.70
N LEU A 279 -30.58 0.01 18.33
CA LEU A 279 -29.44 0.25 17.47
C LEU A 279 -29.84 0.11 15.99
N ILE A 280 -28.98 0.61 15.10
CA ILE A 280 -29.23 0.69 13.67
C ILE A 280 -28.13 -0.12 12.96
N PRO A 281 -28.42 -1.38 12.59
CA PRO A 281 -27.59 -2.16 11.67
C PRO A 281 -27.43 -1.40 10.35
N PHE A 282 -26.21 -1.23 9.85
CA PHE A 282 -25.99 -0.50 8.60
C PHE A 282 -24.94 -1.08 7.65
N PHE A 283 -24.05 -1.95 8.14
CA PHE A 283 -22.94 -2.47 7.34
C PHE A 283 -22.55 -3.88 7.77
N VAL A 284 -22.31 -4.77 6.80
CA VAL A 284 -21.77 -6.11 7.00
C VAL A 284 -20.56 -6.26 6.08
N CYS A 285 -19.44 -6.67 6.65
CA CYS A 285 -18.28 -7.13 5.89
C CYS A 285 -18.26 -8.67 5.91
N ALA A 286 -18.57 -9.28 4.77
CA ALA A 286 -18.37 -10.72 4.56
C ALA A 286 -16.98 -10.93 3.94
N THR A 287 -16.19 -11.85 4.49
CA THR A 287 -14.83 -12.12 4.01
C THR A 287 -14.77 -13.44 3.24
N LEU A 288 -14.35 -13.37 1.98
CA LEU A 288 -14.06 -14.54 1.15
C LEU A 288 -12.55 -14.72 1.06
N GLY A 289 -12.02 -15.60 1.90
CA GLY A 289 -10.58 -15.84 2.05
C GLY A 289 -9.97 -15.04 3.19
N THR A 290 -10.36 -15.36 4.43
CA THR A 290 -9.87 -14.73 5.67
C THR A 290 -8.34 -14.80 5.80
N THR A 291 -7.76 -13.84 6.52
CA THR A 291 -6.30 -13.72 6.60
C THR A 291 -5.66 -14.88 7.33
N SER A 292 -6.23 -15.31 8.44
CA SER A 292 -5.64 -16.34 9.30
C SER A 292 -5.54 -17.69 8.59
N ILE A 293 -6.63 -18.16 7.98
CA ILE A 293 -6.71 -19.55 7.45
C ILE A 293 -7.40 -19.67 6.09
N CYS A 294 -7.66 -18.56 5.40
CA CYS A 294 -8.36 -18.53 4.11
C CYS A 294 -9.72 -19.26 4.15
N SER A 295 -10.45 -19.09 5.26
CA SER A 295 -11.85 -19.49 5.36
C SER A 295 -12.75 -18.50 4.61
N PHE A 296 -13.99 -18.91 4.36
CA PHE A 296 -14.96 -18.15 3.58
C PHE A 296 -16.22 -18.03 4.41
N ASP A 297 -16.69 -16.80 4.59
CA ASP A 297 -18.02 -16.56 5.13
C ASP A 297 -19.08 -17.14 4.17
N ASN A 298 -20.21 -17.61 4.72
CA ASN A 298 -21.26 -18.23 3.93
C ASN A 298 -22.13 -17.14 3.30
N LEU A 299 -21.64 -16.58 2.20
CA LEU A 299 -22.28 -15.49 1.46
C LEU A 299 -23.74 -15.77 1.07
N PRO A 300 -24.11 -16.97 0.55
CA PRO A 300 -25.52 -17.30 0.31
C PRO A 300 -26.39 -17.14 1.55
N SER A 301 -25.96 -17.71 2.69
CA SER A 301 -26.75 -17.61 3.93
C SER A 301 -26.81 -16.18 4.47
N ILE A 302 -25.75 -15.38 4.30
CA ILE A 302 -25.72 -13.96 4.69
C ILE A 302 -26.69 -13.16 3.82
N SER A 303 -26.68 -13.41 2.50
CA SER A 303 -27.61 -12.81 1.55
C SER A 303 -29.06 -13.14 1.90
N ASP A 304 -29.37 -14.41 2.19
CA ASP A 304 -30.72 -14.83 2.62
C ASP A 304 -31.15 -14.15 3.92
N ALA A 305 -30.24 -14.05 4.90
CA ALA A 305 -30.50 -13.39 6.17
C ALA A 305 -30.84 -11.91 5.96
N LEU A 306 -30.04 -11.18 5.18
CA LEU A 306 -30.29 -9.76 4.89
C LEU A 306 -31.60 -9.56 4.12
N SER A 307 -31.85 -10.40 3.11
CA SER A 307 -33.09 -10.39 2.33
C SER A 307 -34.32 -10.58 3.21
N SER A 308 -34.26 -11.54 4.14
CA SER A 308 -35.38 -11.85 5.04
C SER A 308 -35.73 -10.69 5.99
N LEU A 309 -34.74 -9.86 6.34
CA LEU A 309 -34.91 -8.74 7.26
C LEU A 309 -35.50 -7.49 6.58
N LYS A 310 -35.34 -7.31 5.27
CA LYS A 310 -35.80 -6.13 4.52
C LYS A 310 -37.32 -5.89 4.59
N GLY A 311 -38.13 -6.95 4.77
CA GLY A 311 -39.60 -6.87 4.78
C GLY A 311 -40.27 -6.72 6.16
N THR A 312 -39.48 -6.59 7.24
CA THR A 312 -39.99 -6.79 8.62
C THR A 312 -40.26 -5.50 9.41
N SER A 313 -39.96 -4.32 8.86
CA SER A 313 -40.00 -3.04 9.60
C SER A 313 -40.65 -1.91 8.79
N GLU A 314 -41.30 -0.96 9.48
CA GLU A 314 -41.83 0.27 8.91
C GLU A 314 -40.74 1.18 8.32
N THR A 315 -39.50 1.04 8.79
CA THR A 315 -38.33 1.73 8.23
C THR A 315 -37.48 0.74 7.43
N PRO A 316 -37.11 1.02 6.17
CA PRO A 316 -36.36 0.07 5.35
C PRO A 316 -35.00 -0.24 6.00
N LEU A 317 -34.79 -1.52 6.30
CA LEU A 317 -33.53 -2.03 6.82
C LEU A 317 -32.54 -2.14 5.65
N ASN A 318 -31.80 -1.07 5.37
CA ASN A 318 -30.90 -0.99 4.21
C ASN A 318 -29.44 -1.18 4.62
N ILE A 319 -29.12 -2.39 5.08
CA ILE A 319 -27.77 -2.79 5.51
C ILE A 319 -26.90 -2.97 4.27
N TRP A 320 -25.74 -2.31 4.25
CA TRP A 320 -24.76 -2.44 3.19
C TRP A 320 -23.98 -3.75 3.32
N LEU A 321 -23.95 -4.58 2.29
CA LEU A 321 -23.11 -5.78 2.25
C LEU A 321 -21.86 -5.52 1.41
N HIS A 322 -20.70 -5.56 2.07
CA HIS A 322 -19.39 -5.47 1.46
C HIS A 322 -18.68 -6.83 1.50
N VAL A 323 -18.13 -7.26 0.37
CA VAL A 323 -17.38 -8.52 0.25
C VAL A 323 -15.88 -8.25 0.17
N ASP A 324 -15.18 -8.47 1.28
CA ASP A 324 -13.71 -8.47 1.33
C ASP A 324 -13.19 -9.78 0.77
N SER A 325 -12.64 -9.74 -0.44
CA SER A 325 -11.97 -10.86 -1.08
C SER A 325 -10.51 -10.54 -1.41
N ALA A 326 -9.85 -9.71 -0.59
CA ALA A 326 -8.52 -9.15 -0.81
C ALA A 326 -7.51 -10.10 -1.46
N TYR A 327 -7.45 -11.36 -1.01
CA TYR A 327 -6.60 -12.41 -1.58
C TYR A 327 -7.36 -13.31 -2.56
N ALA A 328 -8.46 -13.94 -2.12
CA ALA A 328 -9.10 -15.00 -2.88
C ALA A 328 -9.91 -14.51 -4.09
N GLY A 329 -10.30 -13.24 -4.14
CA GLY A 329 -11.04 -12.64 -5.26
C GLY A 329 -10.31 -12.74 -6.59
N ASN A 330 -8.98 -12.76 -6.55
CA ASN A 330 -8.13 -13.01 -7.73
C ASN A 330 -8.41 -14.38 -8.37
N ALA A 331 -8.84 -15.39 -7.59
CA ALA A 331 -9.09 -16.72 -8.10
C ALA A 331 -10.42 -16.83 -8.86
N PHE A 332 -11.34 -15.88 -8.70
CA PHE A 332 -12.63 -15.90 -9.37
C PHE A 332 -12.54 -15.65 -10.88
N ILE A 333 -11.36 -15.29 -11.41
CA ILE A 333 -11.10 -15.37 -12.85
C ILE A 333 -11.18 -16.80 -13.38
N CYS A 334 -11.06 -17.81 -12.51
CA CYS A 334 -11.22 -19.22 -12.82
C CYS A 334 -12.68 -19.63 -12.56
N PRO A 335 -13.43 -20.11 -13.58
CA PRO A 335 -14.85 -20.44 -13.44
C PRO A 335 -15.17 -21.40 -12.28
N GLU A 336 -14.29 -22.36 -11.99
CA GLU A 336 -14.49 -23.34 -10.91
C GLU A 336 -14.53 -22.72 -9.49
N PHE A 337 -14.09 -21.48 -9.31
CA PHE A 337 -14.13 -20.76 -8.03
C PHE A 337 -15.21 -19.69 -7.96
N GLN A 338 -15.85 -19.33 -9.07
CA GLN A 338 -16.80 -18.20 -9.14
C GLN A 338 -18.03 -18.40 -8.25
N HIS A 339 -18.52 -19.63 -8.10
CA HIS A 339 -19.67 -19.94 -7.24
C HIS A 339 -19.49 -19.43 -5.79
N LEU A 340 -18.25 -19.33 -5.30
CA LEU A 340 -17.96 -18.82 -3.94
C LEU A 340 -18.32 -17.33 -3.76
N LEU A 341 -18.43 -16.58 -4.86
CA LEU A 341 -18.84 -15.17 -4.88
C LEU A 341 -20.24 -15.01 -5.48
N LEU A 342 -20.54 -15.71 -6.57
CA LEU A 342 -21.77 -15.50 -7.33
C LEU A 342 -23.01 -16.02 -6.57
N ASP A 343 -22.85 -17.07 -5.77
CA ASP A 343 -23.94 -17.55 -4.93
C ASP A 343 -24.12 -16.55 -3.77
N GLY A 344 -25.21 -15.78 -3.78
CA GLY A 344 -25.47 -14.71 -2.80
C GLY A 344 -25.00 -13.32 -3.22
N ILE A 345 -24.55 -13.13 -4.47
CA ILE A 345 -24.12 -11.83 -5.00
C ILE A 345 -25.25 -10.81 -5.05
N GLU A 346 -26.51 -11.23 -5.05
CA GLU A 346 -27.70 -10.40 -5.26
C GLU A 346 -27.79 -9.25 -4.25
N GLU A 347 -27.44 -9.54 -3.00
CA GLU A 347 -27.50 -8.60 -1.88
C GLU A 347 -26.23 -7.78 -1.70
N VAL A 348 -25.16 -8.08 -2.44
CA VAL A 348 -23.88 -7.38 -2.33
C VAL A 348 -23.98 -5.97 -2.91
N ASP A 349 -23.62 -4.95 -2.13
CA ASP A 349 -23.52 -3.56 -2.59
C ASP A 349 -22.14 -3.26 -3.18
N SER A 350 -21.10 -3.90 -2.65
CA SER A 350 -19.71 -3.67 -3.08
C SER A 350 -18.81 -4.86 -2.78
N LEU A 351 -17.73 -4.99 -3.55
CA LEU A 351 -16.72 -6.02 -3.33
C LEU A 351 -15.36 -5.51 -3.78
N GLU A 352 -14.31 -6.12 -3.25
CA GLU A 352 -12.94 -5.81 -3.63
C GLU A 352 -12.03 -7.02 -3.59
N PHE A 353 -10.96 -6.95 -4.39
CA PHE A 353 -9.76 -7.75 -4.17
C PHE A 353 -8.51 -6.99 -4.58
N ASN A 354 -7.34 -7.44 -4.15
CA ASN A 354 -6.07 -6.82 -4.54
C ASN A 354 -5.44 -7.62 -5.67
N ALA A 355 -5.45 -7.06 -6.89
CA ALA A 355 -4.67 -7.60 -8.02
C ALA A 355 -3.18 -7.66 -7.68
N ASN A 356 -2.73 -6.78 -6.77
CA ASN A 356 -1.38 -6.78 -6.26
C ASN A 356 -1.06 -7.87 -5.23
N LYS A 357 -1.98 -8.77 -4.92
CA LYS A 357 -1.68 -9.98 -4.14
C LYS A 357 -1.35 -11.15 -5.06
N TRP A 358 -2.32 -11.60 -5.84
CA TRP A 358 -2.22 -12.90 -6.52
C TRP A 358 -2.37 -12.84 -8.04
N LEU A 359 -2.56 -11.64 -8.62
CA LEU A 359 -2.75 -11.43 -10.06
C LEU A 359 -1.53 -10.78 -10.71
N LEU A 360 -0.33 -11.06 -10.20
CA LEU A 360 0.97 -10.71 -10.81
C LEU A 360 1.20 -9.21 -11.08
N THR A 361 0.39 -8.34 -10.47
CA THR A 361 0.53 -6.88 -10.56
C THR A 361 1.32 -6.40 -9.33
N ASN A 362 2.27 -5.48 -9.47
CA ASN A 362 3.02 -4.96 -8.33
C ASN A 362 2.19 -4.00 -7.47
N PHE A 363 2.51 -3.95 -6.17
CA PHE A 363 1.82 -3.08 -5.21
C PHE A 363 1.98 -1.61 -5.61
N ASP A 364 0.93 -0.80 -5.53
CA ASP A 364 -0.47 -1.09 -5.17
C ASP A 364 -1.37 -1.28 -6.40
N CYS A 365 -2.41 -2.11 -6.25
CA CYS A 365 -3.47 -2.29 -7.24
C CYS A 365 -4.69 -2.97 -6.58
N GLY A 366 -5.46 -2.22 -5.81
CA GLY A 366 -6.72 -2.67 -5.21
C GLY A 366 -7.88 -2.45 -6.18
N CYS A 367 -8.66 -3.48 -6.48
CA CYS A 367 -9.79 -3.43 -7.40
C CYS A 367 -11.08 -3.45 -6.58
N MET A 368 -11.88 -2.38 -6.64
CA MET A 368 -13.16 -2.27 -5.94
C MET A 368 -14.29 -2.08 -6.95
N TRP A 369 -15.41 -2.77 -6.77
CA TRP A 369 -16.65 -2.53 -7.51
C TRP A 369 -17.77 -2.14 -6.57
N VAL A 370 -18.64 -1.27 -7.04
CA VAL A 370 -19.90 -0.90 -6.38
C VAL A 370 -21.06 -1.10 -7.35
N ARG A 371 -22.19 -1.55 -6.81
CA ARG A 371 -23.42 -1.75 -7.60
C ARG A 371 -24.10 -0.43 -7.95
N ASP A 372 -23.96 0.56 -7.08
CA ASP A 372 -24.49 1.91 -7.30
C ASP A 372 -23.42 2.93 -6.93
N ARG A 373 -22.89 3.60 -7.96
CA ARG A 373 -21.82 4.60 -7.79
C ARG A 373 -22.29 5.86 -7.08
N LEU A 374 -23.59 6.18 -7.14
CA LEU A 374 -24.13 7.40 -6.57
C LEU A 374 -23.96 7.42 -5.05
N HIS A 375 -23.92 6.26 -4.40
CA HIS A 375 -23.64 6.18 -2.96
C HIS A 375 -22.22 6.62 -2.60
N LEU A 376 -21.22 6.37 -3.48
CA LEU A 376 -19.87 6.88 -3.29
C LEU A 376 -19.83 8.39 -3.57
N GLU A 377 -20.39 8.80 -4.70
CA GLU A 377 -20.37 10.21 -5.15
C GLU A 377 -21.09 11.13 -4.15
N ASP A 378 -22.24 10.71 -3.65
CA ASP A 378 -23.00 11.44 -2.62
C ASP A 378 -22.21 11.64 -1.32
N CYS A 379 -21.34 10.68 -0.98
CA CYS A 379 -20.58 10.68 0.27
C CYS A 379 -19.28 11.46 0.16
N LEU A 380 -18.61 11.40 -0.99
CA LEU A 380 -17.22 11.82 -1.16
C LEU A 380 -17.05 13.05 -2.05
N SER A 381 -18.10 13.48 -2.76
CA SER A 381 -18.01 14.62 -3.68
C SER A 381 -17.79 15.94 -2.95
N VAL A 382 -16.78 16.68 -3.41
CA VAL A 382 -16.57 18.09 -3.11
C VAL A 382 -16.28 18.80 -4.45
N ASP A 383 -17.03 19.84 -4.78
CA ASP A 383 -17.07 20.41 -6.13
C ASP A 383 -16.71 21.91 -6.18
N PRO A 384 -15.46 22.29 -5.81
CA PRO A 384 -14.99 23.67 -5.92
C PRO A 384 -14.82 24.07 -7.40
N LEU A 385 -14.95 25.36 -7.68
CA LEU A 385 -14.96 25.90 -9.05
C LEU A 385 -13.73 25.48 -9.89
N TYR A 386 -12.55 25.35 -9.30
CA TYR A 386 -11.31 24.97 -10.00
C TYR A 386 -11.22 23.49 -10.39
N LEU A 387 -12.19 22.66 -9.96
CA LEU A 387 -12.28 21.25 -10.32
C LEU A 387 -13.41 20.95 -11.32
N LYS A 388 -14.17 21.97 -11.73
CA LYS A 388 -15.29 21.83 -12.67
C LYS A 388 -14.83 21.71 -14.12
N HIS A 389 -15.59 20.97 -14.92
CA HIS A 389 -15.39 20.85 -16.37
C HIS A 389 -16.69 20.43 -17.06
N ASP A 390 -16.77 20.63 -18.38
CA ASP A 390 -18.00 20.47 -19.15
C ASP A 390 -18.53 19.03 -19.26
N HIS A 391 -17.73 18.04 -18.85
CA HIS A 391 -18.02 16.61 -18.98
C HIS A 391 -18.38 15.91 -17.66
N GLN A 392 -18.57 16.64 -16.54
CA GLN A 392 -18.79 16.04 -15.21
C GLN A 392 -20.02 15.11 -15.13
N HIS A 393 -21.01 15.26 -16.02
CA HIS A 393 -22.22 14.42 -16.05
C HIS A 393 -22.14 13.24 -17.03
N LEU A 394 -21.09 13.19 -17.87
CA LEU A 394 -20.98 12.20 -18.95
C LEU A 394 -20.07 11.02 -18.60
N THR A 395 -19.21 11.18 -17.60
CA THR A 395 -18.16 10.21 -17.26
C THR A 395 -17.85 10.24 -15.77
N ALA A 396 -17.19 9.19 -15.29
CA ALA A 396 -16.84 9.06 -13.89
C ALA A 396 -15.67 10.00 -13.52
N ASP A 397 -15.89 10.85 -12.53
CA ASP A 397 -14.83 11.56 -11.84
C ASP A 397 -14.40 10.74 -10.62
N PHE A 398 -13.42 9.86 -10.82
CA PHE A 398 -12.95 8.91 -9.80
C PHE A 398 -12.38 9.56 -8.53
N ARG A 399 -12.14 10.89 -8.49
CA ARG A 399 -11.92 11.61 -7.22
C ARG A 399 -13.08 11.45 -6.24
N ASN A 400 -14.31 11.26 -6.74
CA ASN A 400 -15.52 11.10 -5.94
C ASN A 400 -15.76 9.63 -5.52
N TRP A 401 -14.83 8.73 -5.84
CA TRP A 401 -14.94 7.28 -5.60
C TRP A 401 -13.84 6.77 -4.65
N GLY A 402 -13.03 7.67 -4.10
CA GLY A 402 -11.94 7.37 -3.19
C GLY A 402 -11.67 8.55 -2.26
N ILE A 403 -10.75 8.35 -1.31
CA ILE A 403 -10.41 9.37 -0.31
C ILE A 403 -9.56 10.51 -0.89
N PRO A 404 -8.47 10.25 -1.65
CA PRO A 404 -7.61 11.33 -2.14
C PRO A 404 -8.18 11.98 -3.41
N LEU A 405 -7.88 13.27 -3.60
CA LEU A 405 -8.15 13.97 -4.86
C LEU A 405 -7.27 13.41 -5.98
N SER A 406 -5.95 13.55 -5.83
CA SER A 406 -4.96 13.13 -6.83
C SER A 406 -4.87 11.62 -6.90
N ARG A 407 -4.84 11.10 -8.13
CA ARG A 407 -4.66 9.67 -8.42
C ARG A 407 -3.73 9.51 -9.61
N ARG A 408 -2.96 8.43 -9.61
CA ARG A 408 -2.03 8.07 -10.69
C ARG A 408 -2.65 7.04 -11.65
N PHE A 409 -1.93 6.72 -12.72
CA PHE A 409 -2.39 5.90 -13.83
C PHE A 409 -2.28 4.38 -13.56
N ARG A 410 -2.84 3.92 -12.43
CA ARG A 410 -2.76 2.51 -11.96
C ARG A 410 -3.23 1.49 -12.99
N SER A 411 -4.24 1.85 -13.78
CA SER A 411 -4.83 0.96 -14.78
C SER A 411 -3.83 0.55 -15.86
N LEU A 412 -2.77 1.31 -16.09
CA LEU A 412 -1.77 1.02 -17.12
C LEU A 412 -1.00 -0.27 -16.82
N LYS A 413 -0.49 -0.45 -15.59
CA LYS A 413 0.20 -1.69 -15.21
C LYS A 413 -0.71 -2.91 -15.20
N LEU A 414 -1.95 -2.77 -14.72
CA LEU A 414 -2.93 -3.85 -14.74
C LEU A 414 -3.30 -4.24 -16.18
N TRP A 415 -3.44 -3.25 -17.07
CA TRP A 415 -3.67 -3.47 -18.50
C TRP A 415 -2.52 -4.23 -19.16
N PHE A 416 -1.26 -3.89 -18.85
CA PHE A 416 -0.09 -4.63 -19.34
C PHE A 416 -0.10 -6.09 -18.89
N VAL A 417 -0.38 -6.34 -17.62
CA VAL A 417 -0.46 -7.70 -17.04
C VAL A 417 -1.55 -8.51 -17.76
N ILE A 418 -2.78 -7.99 -17.81
CA ILE A 418 -3.91 -8.69 -18.44
C ILE A 418 -3.63 -8.97 -19.91
N ARG A 419 -3.11 -8.00 -20.66
CA ARG A 419 -2.80 -8.19 -22.09
C ARG A 419 -1.64 -9.15 -22.34
N ARG A 420 -0.61 -9.11 -21.51
CA ARG A 420 0.59 -9.92 -21.71
C ARG A 420 0.38 -11.39 -21.36
N PHE A 421 -0.34 -11.66 -20.27
CA PHE A 421 -0.60 -13.03 -19.82
C PHE A 421 -1.87 -13.61 -20.45
N GLY A 422 -2.86 -12.76 -20.75
CA GLY A 422 -4.22 -13.19 -21.05
C GLY A 422 -4.90 -13.85 -19.83
N LEU A 423 -6.22 -13.98 -19.88
CA LEU A 423 -6.96 -14.66 -18.80
C LEU A 423 -6.51 -16.12 -18.63
N THR A 424 -6.22 -16.83 -19.72
CA THR A 424 -5.74 -18.22 -19.67
C THR A 424 -4.42 -18.36 -18.90
N GLY A 425 -3.47 -17.43 -19.10
CA GLY A 425 -2.20 -17.44 -18.39
C GLY A 425 -2.37 -17.15 -16.89
N LEU A 426 -3.18 -16.15 -16.55
CA LEU A 426 -3.49 -15.80 -15.16
C LEU A 426 -4.26 -16.92 -14.45
N GLN A 427 -5.24 -17.53 -15.11
CA GLN A 427 -5.97 -18.70 -14.58
C GLN A 427 -5.02 -19.89 -14.35
N LYS A 428 -4.09 -20.15 -15.27
CA LYS A 428 -3.07 -21.20 -15.10
C LYS A 428 -2.19 -20.93 -13.89
N HIS A 429 -1.77 -19.69 -13.67
CA HIS A 429 -1.00 -19.29 -12.49
C HIS A 429 -1.76 -19.59 -11.19
N ILE A 430 -3.02 -19.14 -11.07
CA ILE A 430 -3.86 -19.41 -9.89
C ILE A 430 -4.02 -20.92 -9.66
N ARG A 431 -4.39 -21.68 -10.71
CA ARG A 431 -4.60 -23.13 -10.62
C ARG A 431 -3.34 -23.86 -10.16
N GLU A 432 -2.17 -23.44 -10.63
CA GLU A 432 -0.90 -24.04 -10.24
C GLU A 432 -0.59 -23.79 -8.76
N GLN A 433 -0.77 -22.56 -8.28
CA GLN A 433 -0.56 -22.21 -6.88
C GLN A 433 -1.51 -22.99 -5.95
N VAL A 434 -2.78 -23.15 -6.34
CA VAL A 434 -3.74 -24.01 -5.62
C VAL A 434 -3.32 -25.48 -5.66
N ARG A 435 -2.82 -25.98 -6.80
CA ARG A 435 -2.33 -27.36 -6.93
C ARG A 435 -1.14 -27.62 -6.00
N LEU A 436 -0.20 -26.67 -5.90
CA LEU A 436 0.96 -26.74 -5.01
C LEU A 436 0.54 -26.73 -3.53
N ALA A 437 -0.40 -25.88 -3.14
CA ALA A 437 -0.96 -25.89 -1.78
C ALA A 437 -1.66 -27.22 -1.44
N LYS A 438 -2.40 -27.80 -2.40
CA LYS A 438 -2.99 -29.14 -2.25
C LYS A 438 -1.93 -30.23 -2.15
N LYS A 439 -0.79 -30.10 -2.83
CA LYS A 439 0.35 -31.02 -2.68
C LYS A 439 0.93 -30.94 -1.26
N PHE A 440 1.20 -29.73 -0.76
CA PHE A 440 1.65 -29.52 0.61
C PHE A 440 0.67 -30.13 1.63
N THR A 441 -0.63 -29.92 1.42
CA THR A 441 -1.70 -30.50 2.25
C THR A 441 -1.62 -32.03 2.31
N LYS A 442 -1.34 -32.70 1.19
CA LYS A 442 -1.18 -34.16 1.16
C LYS A 442 0.07 -34.65 1.90
N LEU A 443 1.14 -33.86 1.93
CA LEU A 443 2.33 -34.18 2.72
C LEU A 443 2.02 -34.04 4.22
N LEU A 444 1.42 -32.91 4.60
CA LEU A 444 0.96 -32.62 5.96
C LEU A 444 0.05 -33.73 6.52
N GLN A 445 -0.96 -34.15 5.75
CA GLN A 445 -1.95 -35.14 6.20
C GLN A 445 -1.39 -36.57 6.36
N LYS A 446 -0.23 -36.88 5.74
CA LYS A 446 0.44 -38.17 5.94
C LYS A 446 1.18 -38.24 7.26
N ASP A 447 1.47 -37.10 7.88
CA ASP A 447 2.23 -37.01 9.10
C ASP A 447 1.31 -36.85 10.31
N THR A 448 1.33 -37.84 11.19
CA THR A 448 0.41 -37.91 12.34
C THR A 448 0.75 -36.91 13.44
N ARG A 449 1.92 -36.26 13.41
CA ARG A 449 2.37 -35.25 14.38
C ARG A 449 1.64 -33.92 14.20
N PHE A 450 1.16 -33.65 13.00
CA PHE A 450 0.50 -32.40 12.65
C PHE A 450 -1.02 -32.54 12.61
N GLU A 451 -1.69 -31.41 12.79
CA GLU A 451 -3.11 -31.25 12.52
C GLU A 451 -3.33 -30.06 11.59
N GLN A 452 -4.20 -30.25 10.59
CA GLN A 452 -4.61 -29.18 9.69
C GLN A 452 -5.74 -28.37 10.34
N ILE A 453 -5.63 -27.04 10.27
CA ILE A 453 -6.65 -26.11 10.78
C ILE A 453 -7.39 -25.49 9.59
N GLY A 454 -8.66 -25.84 9.42
CA GLY A 454 -9.48 -25.41 8.29
C GLY A 454 -9.18 -26.15 6.98
N LYS A 455 -9.99 -25.91 5.95
CA LYS A 455 -9.87 -26.56 4.63
C LYS A 455 -8.91 -25.79 3.71
N THR A 456 -8.05 -26.50 2.98
CA THR A 456 -7.22 -25.90 1.92
C THR A 456 -8.10 -25.58 0.71
N ARG A 457 -8.61 -24.34 0.65
CA ARG A 457 -9.48 -23.86 -0.45
C ARG A 457 -8.69 -23.21 -1.59
N MET A 458 -7.65 -22.45 -1.25
CA MET A 458 -6.83 -21.66 -2.17
C MET A 458 -5.32 -21.99 -2.00
N GLY A 459 -4.43 -21.01 -2.13
CA GLY A 459 -2.98 -21.18 -1.99
C GLY A 459 -2.44 -21.12 -0.55
N LEU A 460 -3.29 -21.20 0.48
CA LEU A 460 -2.89 -21.20 1.89
C LEU A 460 -3.22 -22.54 2.56
N VAL A 461 -2.22 -23.11 3.25
CA VAL A 461 -2.38 -24.25 4.17
C VAL A 461 -2.08 -23.78 5.58
N SER A 462 -2.96 -24.12 6.51
CA SER A 462 -2.86 -23.72 7.92
C SER A 462 -2.82 -24.95 8.79
N PHE A 463 -1.86 -25.02 9.71
CA PHE A 463 -1.59 -26.22 10.49
C PHE A 463 -0.93 -25.90 11.82
N LYS A 464 -0.87 -26.90 12.70
CA LYS A 464 -0.08 -26.84 13.93
C LYS A 464 0.47 -28.23 14.26
N LEU A 465 1.47 -28.28 15.14
CA LEU A 465 1.81 -29.52 15.83
C LEU A 465 0.69 -29.86 16.80
N LYS A 466 0.36 -31.15 16.90
CA LYS A 466 -0.59 -31.63 17.92
C LYS A 466 -0.04 -31.38 19.31
N GLY A 467 -0.93 -30.96 20.21
CA GLY A 467 -0.59 -30.60 21.59
C GLY A 467 -0.70 -29.11 21.85
N GLU A 468 0.06 -28.66 22.85
CA GLU A 468 0.06 -27.27 23.33
C GLU A 468 0.60 -26.30 22.28
N ASN A 469 0.14 -25.04 22.35
CA ASN A 469 0.48 -24.03 21.35
C ASN A 469 1.97 -23.70 21.30
N GLU A 470 2.65 -23.80 22.44
CA GLU A 470 4.06 -23.53 22.65
C GLU A 470 4.94 -24.43 21.76
N LEU A 471 4.50 -25.66 21.44
CA LEU A 471 5.21 -26.54 20.51
C LEU A 471 5.23 -25.96 19.09
N SER A 472 4.09 -25.44 18.64
CA SER A 472 3.96 -24.83 17.31
C SER A 472 4.65 -23.47 17.23
N GLU A 473 4.64 -22.71 18.33
CA GLU A 473 5.40 -21.47 18.46
C GLU A 473 6.91 -21.74 18.38
N ARG A 474 7.41 -22.73 19.12
CA ARG A 474 8.81 -23.16 19.08
C ARG A 474 9.21 -23.65 17.69
N LEU A 475 8.38 -24.48 17.06
CA LEU A 475 8.60 -24.96 15.69
C LEU A 475 8.74 -23.80 14.70
N LEU A 476 7.81 -22.85 14.72
CA LEU A 476 7.88 -21.70 13.81
C LEU A 476 9.14 -20.85 14.09
N GLY A 477 9.48 -20.65 15.36
CA GLY A 477 10.67 -19.93 15.78
C GLY A 477 11.95 -20.54 15.22
N VAL A 478 12.16 -21.86 15.37
CA VAL A 478 13.37 -22.53 14.87
C VAL A 478 13.44 -22.55 13.34
N ILE A 479 12.31 -22.70 12.64
CA ILE A 479 12.26 -22.64 11.17
C ILE A 479 12.64 -21.24 10.66
N ASN A 480 12.03 -20.19 11.22
CA ASN A 480 12.34 -18.82 10.79
C ASN A 480 13.79 -18.44 11.14
N ASN A 481 14.30 -18.87 12.29
CA ASN A 481 15.69 -18.62 12.70
C ASN A 481 16.72 -19.38 11.84
N SER A 482 16.36 -20.51 11.23
CA SER A 482 17.25 -21.22 10.30
C SER A 482 17.44 -20.47 8.99
N GLY A 483 16.55 -19.51 8.66
CA GLY A 483 16.57 -18.76 7.40
C GLY A 483 16.16 -19.58 6.17
N GLN A 484 15.79 -20.85 6.34
CA GLN A 484 15.45 -21.75 5.23
C GLN A 484 14.06 -21.51 4.67
N LEU A 485 13.12 -21.10 5.51
CA LEU A 485 11.75 -20.71 5.17
C LEU A 485 11.38 -19.46 5.97
N PHE A 486 10.42 -18.70 5.46
CA PHE A 486 9.79 -17.65 6.25
C PHE A 486 8.28 -17.81 6.28
N MET A 487 7.72 -18.02 7.48
CA MET A 487 6.30 -18.18 7.73
C MET A 487 5.87 -17.29 8.90
N VAL A 488 4.58 -17.02 9.01
CA VAL A 488 4.02 -16.22 10.11
C VAL A 488 2.86 -16.96 10.77
N PRO A 489 2.64 -16.76 12.08
CA PRO A 489 1.53 -17.40 12.75
C PRO A 489 0.23 -16.63 12.55
N ALA A 490 -0.87 -17.28 12.90
CA ALA A 490 -2.12 -16.63 13.24
C ALA A 490 -2.71 -17.24 14.51
N LYS A 491 -3.67 -16.53 15.10
CA LYS A 491 -4.50 -17.04 16.18
C LYS A 491 -5.89 -17.32 15.65
N VAL A 492 -6.36 -18.55 15.82
CA VAL A 492 -7.74 -18.95 15.46
C VAL A 492 -8.35 -19.62 16.68
N LYS A 493 -9.41 -19.01 17.22
CA LYS A 493 -9.96 -19.36 18.53
C LYS A 493 -8.83 -19.28 19.58
N GLN A 494 -8.50 -20.39 20.22
CA GLN A 494 -7.41 -20.49 21.19
C GLN A 494 -6.15 -21.17 20.64
N ASN A 495 -6.10 -21.49 19.33
CA ASN A 495 -4.96 -22.17 18.73
C ASN A 495 -3.96 -21.20 18.11
N TYR A 496 -2.67 -21.50 18.31
CA TYR A 496 -1.57 -20.95 17.54
C TYR A 496 -1.41 -21.75 16.25
N VAL A 497 -1.53 -21.09 15.10
CA VAL A 497 -1.60 -21.72 13.79
C VAL A 497 -0.45 -21.23 12.93
N ILE A 498 0.33 -22.14 12.37
CA ILE A 498 1.36 -21.86 11.37
C ILE A 498 0.71 -21.76 9.99
N ARG A 499 1.09 -20.75 9.21
CA ARG A 499 0.57 -20.48 7.87
C ARG A 499 1.65 -20.73 6.83
N PHE A 500 1.34 -21.59 5.87
CA PHE A 500 2.15 -21.84 4.68
C PHE A 500 1.37 -21.37 3.45
N CYS A 501 1.72 -20.19 2.93
CA CYS A 501 1.14 -19.67 1.70
C CYS A 501 2.10 -19.88 0.52
N VAL A 502 1.62 -20.46 -0.57
CA VAL A 502 2.40 -20.53 -1.82
C VAL A 502 2.40 -19.14 -2.45
N CYS A 503 3.57 -18.48 -2.49
CA CYS A 503 3.68 -17.07 -2.85
C CYS A 503 4.39 -16.84 -4.18
N SER A 504 5.64 -17.28 -4.30
CA SER A 504 6.47 -16.94 -5.45
C SER A 504 5.92 -17.52 -6.75
N THR A 505 6.05 -16.75 -7.81
CA THR A 505 5.62 -17.12 -9.16
C THR A 505 6.43 -18.28 -9.74
N SER A 506 7.65 -18.50 -9.24
CA SER A 506 8.56 -19.57 -9.64
C SER A 506 8.48 -20.83 -8.78
N THR A 507 7.61 -20.87 -7.75
CA THR A 507 7.49 -22.03 -6.86
C THR A 507 7.12 -23.29 -7.64
N THR A 508 7.85 -24.38 -7.39
CA THR A 508 7.74 -25.67 -8.07
C THR A 508 7.34 -26.78 -7.12
N ASN A 509 7.15 -27.98 -7.69
CA ASN A 509 6.95 -29.21 -6.91
C ASN A 509 8.12 -29.54 -5.98
N SER A 510 9.35 -29.21 -6.38
CA SER A 510 10.57 -29.48 -5.60
C SER A 510 10.61 -28.57 -4.38
N ASP A 511 10.28 -27.29 -4.55
CA ASP A 511 10.27 -26.31 -3.45
C ASP A 511 9.25 -26.69 -2.36
N ILE A 512 8.08 -27.20 -2.76
CA ILE A 512 7.08 -27.70 -1.80
C ILE A 512 7.58 -28.92 -1.01
N GLU A 513 8.32 -29.83 -1.66
CA GLU A 513 8.89 -31.01 -0.99
C GLU A 513 10.04 -30.60 -0.06
N GLN A 514 10.91 -29.69 -0.51
CA GLN A 514 11.99 -29.15 0.30
C GLN A 514 11.45 -28.40 1.52
N ALA A 515 10.44 -27.55 1.36
CA ALA A 515 9.81 -26.84 2.46
C ALA A 515 9.18 -27.82 3.47
N TRP A 516 8.52 -28.88 2.99
CA TRP A 516 8.01 -29.92 3.88
C TRP A 516 9.13 -30.67 4.63
N ASN A 517 10.24 -30.99 3.95
CA ASN A 517 11.39 -31.64 4.60
C ASN A 517 11.99 -30.77 5.70
N VAL A 518 12.11 -29.46 5.48
CA VAL A 518 12.56 -28.49 6.50
C VAL A 518 11.60 -28.50 7.69
N ILE A 519 10.29 -28.41 7.44
CA ILE A 519 9.27 -28.42 8.51
C ILE A 519 9.32 -29.73 9.31
N SER A 520 9.40 -30.87 8.61
CA SER A 520 9.46 -32.19 9.24
C SER A 520 10.72 -32.36 10.08
N TYR A 521 11.87 -31.95 9.57
CA TYR A 521 13.16 -32.01 10.26
C TYR A 521 13.14 -31.19 11.55
N HIS A 522 12.70 -29.93 11.48
CA HIS A 522 12.62 -29.10 12.70
C HIS A 522 11.58 -29.63 13.68
N ALA A 523 10.50 -30.25 13.19
CA ALA A 523 9.52 -30.91 14.06
C ALA A 523 10.11 -32.12 14.80
N ASP A 524 10.99 -32.92 14.19
CA ASP A 524 11.67 -34.03 14.87
C ASP A 524 12.45 -33.54 16.09
N HIS A 525 13.26 -32.49 15.91
CA HIS A 525 14.10 -31.93 16.98
C HIS A 525 13.27 -31.24 18.07
N VAL A 526 12.23 -30.50 17.67
CA VAL A 526 11.30 -29.87 18.60
C VAL A 526 10.55 -30.89 19.43
N LEU A 527 10.20 -32.06 18.89
CA LEU A 527 9.49 -33.10 19.65
C LEU A 527 10.44 -33.96 20.50
N ALA A 528 11.72 -34.05 20.13
CA ALA A 528 12.75 -34.72 20.92
C ALA A 528 13.26 -33.89 22.12
N ASP A 529 12.82 -32.63 22.26
CA ASP A 529 13.36 -31.63 23.21
C ASP A 529 14.89 -31.45 23.09
N GLU A 530 15.43 -31.70 21.90
CA GLU A 530 16.85 -31.51 21.61
C GLU A 530 17.16 -30.02 21.40
N ILE A 531 18.25 -29.55 22.01
CA ILE A 531 18.81 -28.24 21.69
C ILE A 531 19.38 -28.34 20.27
N ILE A 532 18.71 -27.70 19.30
CA ILE A 532 19.25 -27.55 17.95
C ILE A 532 20.45 -26.59 18.04
N GLU A 533 21.66 -27.11 18.20
CA GLU A 533 22.85 -26.38 17.76
C GLU A 533 22.73 -26.17 16.24
N MET A 534 23.05 -24.97 15.76
CA MET A 534 23.01 -24.60 14.34
C MET A 534 24.07 -25.41 13.56
N THR A 535 23.81 -26.70 13.34
CA THR A 535 24.64 -27.57 12.52
C THR A 535 24.19 -27.45 11.07
N LEU A 536 25.12 -27.14 10.18
CA LEU A 536 24.91 -27.06 8.74
C LEU A 536 24.23 -28.34 8.23
N TRP A 537 23.17 -28.16 7.44
CA TRP A 537 22.45 -29.25 6.79
C TRP A 537 23.41 -30.09 5.91
N PRO A 538 23.38 -31.43 5.98
CA PRO A 538 24.16 -32.27 5.08
C PRO A 538 23.46 -32.33 3.73
N GLY A 539 23.75 -31.34 2.88
CA GLY A 539 23.27 -31.27 1.51
C GLY A 539 23.50 -29.87 0.95
N GLU A 540 24.46 -29.76 0.04
CA GLU A 540 24.93 -28.53 -0.63
C GLU A 540 25.86 -27.66 0.21
N LEU A 541 27.17 -27.91 0.04
CA LEU A 541 28.20 -26.93 -0.37
C LEU A 541 29.56 -27.65 -0.42
N SER A 542 30.37 -27.36 -1.44
CA SER A 542 31.75 -27.85 -1.50
C SER A 542 32.62 -27.06 -0.51
N PRO A 543 33.72 -27.63 0.03
CA PRO A 543 34.59 -26.94 0.98
C PRO A 543 35.28 -25.65 0.48
N ALA A 544 35.04 -25.22 -0.76
CA ALA A 544 35.62 -24.00 -1.33
C ALA A 544 34.89 -22.71 -0.93
N ASP A 545 33.65 -22.78 -0.44
CA ASP A 545 32.82 -21.59 -0.17
C ASP A 545 32.87 -21.08 1.29
N LEU A 546 33.65 -21.73 2.16
CA LEU A 546 33.72 -21.43 3.61
C LEU A 546 34.88 -20.51 4.03
N ALA A 547 35.62 -19.92 3.08
CA ALA A 547 36.86 -19.21 3.39
C ALA A 547 36.74 -17.71 3.76
N THR A 548 35.54 -17.14 3.94
CA THR A 548 35.41 -15.67 4.20
C THR A 548 34.59 -15.24 5.41
N ASN A 549 34.13 -16.14 6.29
CA ASN A 549 33.45 -15.72 7.51
C ASN A 549 33.94 -16.48 8.74
N SER A 550 35.02 -15.99 9.34
CA SER A 550 35.42 -16.32 10.72
C SER A 550 35.67 -15.05 11.52
N PHE A 551 34.60 -14.52 12.14
CA PHE A 551 34.74 -13.62 13.28
C PHE A 551 34.09 -14.27 14.49
N LEU A 552 34.89 -15.11 15.17
CA LEU A 552 34.64 -15.55 16.54
C LEU A 552 34.98 -14.39 17.49
N PHE A 553 34.04 -14.05 18.37
CA PHE A 553 34.26 -13.17 19.50
C PHE A 553 35.37 -13.71 20.43
N PRO A 554 36.32 -12.87 20.87
CA PRO A 554 37.02 -13.12 22.12
C PRO A 554 36.43 -12.24 23.23
N CYS A 555 35.83 -12.88 24.23
CA CYS A 555 35.70 -12.32 25.55
C CYS A 555 37.13 -12.14 26.11
N LYS A 556 37.57 -10.90 26.32
CA LYS A 556 38.83 -10.60 27.00
C LYS A 556 38.54 -10.03 28.38
N ASP A 557 38.87 -10.82 29.38
CA ASP A 557 39.33 -10.37 30.69
C ASP A 557 40.36 -9.25 30.52
N ASN A 558 40.17 -8.15 31.24
CA ASN A 558 41.24 -7.21 31.56
C ASN A 558 41.18 -6.91 33.06
N SER A 559 42.23 -7.35 33.75
CA SER A 559 42.57 -6.98 35.12
C SER A 559 43.71 -5.96 35.13
N ARG A 560 43.78 -5.19 36.24
CA ARG A 560 44.72 -4.11 36.64
C ARG A 560 44.28 -2.69 36.23
N GLY A 561 44.19 -1.69 37.11
CA GLY A 561 44.49 -1.58 38.54
C GLY A 561 44.11 -0.16 39.04
N ASP A 562 44.15 0.02 40.37
CA ASP A 562 44.05 1.26 41.18
C ASP A 562 42.62 1.73 41.53
N GLU A 563 42.18 2.01 42.76
CA GLU A 563 42.78 2.10 44.11
C GLU A 563 41.64 2.05 45.17
N HIS A 564 41.94 1.54 46.38
CA HIS A 564 41.37 1.86 47.70
C HIS A 564 39.84 1.94 47.98
N GLU A 565 39.27 0.94 48.70
CA GLU A 565 38.80 1.04 50.11
C GLU A 565 37.86 -0.12 50.54
N SER A 566 38.24 -0.81 51.63
CA SER A 566 37.45 -1.52 52.67
C SER A 566 36.36 -2.57 52.34
N VAL A 567 36.70 -3.81 52.70
CA VAL A 567 35.94 -5.04 53.11
C VAL A 567 35.01 -4.79 54.34
N PRO A 568 34.00 -5.62 54.77
CA PRO A 568 33.77 -7.06 54.49
C PRO A 568 32.34 -7.59 54.18
N ASP A 569 32.37 -8.77 53.54
CA ASP A 569 31.66 -10.04 53.82
C ASP A 569 30.16 -10.10 54.19
N LEU A 570 29.42 -10.89 53.40
CA LEU A 570 28.63 -12.00 53.96
C LEU A 570 28.33 -13.10 52.92
N ILE A 571 28.97 -14.24 53.13
CA ILE A 571 28.72 -15.54 52.49
C ILE A 571 27.53 -16.21 53.19
N ARG A 572 26.61 -16.84 52.41
CA ARG A 572 26.06 -18.22 52.59
C ARG A 572 24.61 -18.39 52.11
N SER A 573 24.49 -19.06 50.96
CA SER A 573 23.81 -20.37 50.79
C SER A 573 22.35 -20.54 51.26
N ARG A 574 21.45 -20.87 50.32
CA ARG A 574 20.83 -22.21 50.20
C ARG A 574 19.73 -22.21 49.13
N SER A 575 19.78 -23.27 48.33
CA SER A 575 18.73 -23.83 47.48
C SER A 575 17.39 -24.01 48.21
N THR A 576 16.26 -23.73 47.54
CA THR A 576 15.06 -24.57 47.60
C THR A 576 14.13 -24.28 46.41
N VAL A 577 13.53 -25.38 45.93
CA VAL A 577 12.60 -25.53 44.81
C VAL A 577 11.19 -25.11 45.21
N GLY A 578 10.40 -24.52 44.29
CA GLY A 578 8.94 -24.39 44.43
C GLY A 578 8.30 -23.30 43.56
N GLN A 579 7.45 -23.70 42.60
CA GLN A 579 6.67 -22.91 41.61
C GLN A 579 5.74 -21.80 42.18
N PRO A 580 4.88 -21.14 41.38
CA PRO A 580 5.13 -20.22 40.26
C PRO A 580 4.48 -18.83 40.50
N PHE A 581 5.15 -17.75 40.11
CA PHE A 581 4.61 -16.40 40.26
C PHE A 581 3.55 -16.08 39.19
N ARG A 582 2.27 -16.06 39.59
CA ARG A 582 1.23 -15.27 38.92
C ARG A 582 1.49 -13.77 39.18
N ARG A 583 1.62 -12.96 38.14
CA ARG A 583 1.47 -11.49 38.24
C ARG A 583 0.25 -11.02 37.43
N PRO A 584 -0.62 -10.18 38.02
CA PRO A 584 -1.80 -9.67 37.33
C PRO A 584 -1.45 -8.48 36.43
N PHE A 585 -2.13 -8.43 35.28
CA PHE A 585 -2.25 -7.27 34.40
C PHE A 585 -2.81 -6.05 35.18
N ARG A 586 -2.09 -4.92 35.15
CA ARG A 586 -2.64 -3.61 35.53
C ARG A 586 -3.02 -2.85 34.26
N ARG A 587 -4.33 -2.61 34.14
CA ARG A 587 -4.94 -1.59 33.26
C ARG A 587 -4.49 -0.20 33.74
N TYR A 588 -4.10 0.68 32.82
CA TYR A 588 -4.07 2.12 33.08
C TYR A 588 -5.35 2.74 32.51
N SER A 589 -6.18 3.30 33.40
CA SER A 589 -7.20 4.28 33.04
C SER A 589 -6.76 5.66 33.50
N THR A 590 -7.05 6.63 32.63
CA THR A 590 -6.94 8.08 32.78
C THR A 590 -7.46 8.63 34.11
N SER A 591 -6.66 9.48 34.77
CA SER A 591 -7.06 10.82 35.27
C SER A 591 -5.97 11.41 36.19
N GLU A 592 -5.86 12.74 36.12
CA GLU A 592 -5.16 13.66 37.05
C GLU A 592 -3.63 13.72 37.03
N LEU A 593 -3.11 14.62 36.17
CA LEU A 593 -1.99 15.50 36.51
C LEU A 593 -2.06 16.75 35.62
N SER A 594 -2.91 17.68 36.04
CA SER A 594 -2.86 19.08 35.65
C SER A 594 -1.86 19.82 36.54
N HIS A 595 -1.20 20.81 35.95
CA HIS A 595 -0.27 21.81 36.51
C HIS A 595 1.24 21.50 36.50
N ARG A 596 1.96 22.44 35.86
CA ARG A 596 3.43 22.65 35.75
C ARG A 596 4.05 21.80 34.62
N LEU A 597 4.43 22.33 33.46
CA LEU A 597 5.32 23.46 33.19
C LEU A 597 5.07 24.01 31.76
N LEU A 598 4.49 25.21 31.67
CA LEU A 598 4.61 26.11 30.52
C LEU A 598 5.42 27.31 31.00
N SER A 599 6.72 27.35 30.71
CA SER A 599 7.53 28.58 30.76
C SER A 599 8.91 28.36 30.16
N ARG A 600 9.37 29.35 29.38
CA ARG A 600 10.64 29.56 28.64
C ARG A 600 10.53 29.13 27.17
N SER A 601 10.60 30.02 26.17
CA SER A 601 11.13 31.39 26.13
C SER A 601 10.51 32.20 24.97
N LEU A 602 9.89 33.33 25.32
CA LEU A 602 9.76 34.51 24.47
C LEU A 602 10.93 35.44 24.79
N SER A 603 11.64 35.86 23.75
CA SER A 603 12.34 37.15 23.60
C SER A 603 12.06 37.52 22.15
N SER A 604 11.39 38.61 21.77
CA SER A 604 11.48 40.01 22.23
C SER A 604 10.19 40.69 21.72
N ALA A 605 9.43 41.43 22.54
CA ALA A 605 9.46 42.92 22.63
C ALA A 605 9.64 43.61 21.26
N ALA A 606 8.84 44.58 20.79
CA ALA A 606 7.74 45.42 21.27
C ALA A 606 7.05 45.94 19.97
N CYS A 607 5.81 46.42 19.89
CA CYS A 607 5.33 47.66 20.49
C CYS A 607 3.84 47.85 20.10
N LEU A 608 2.98 47.86 21.11
CA LEU A 608 1.89 48.82 21.39
C LEU A 608 1.02 49.33 20.20
N GLN A 609 -0.27 48.97 20.21
CA GLN A 609 -1.41 49.83 20.61
C GLN A 609 -1.85 50.78 19.46
N SER A 610 -3.12 51.04 19.17
CA SER A 610 -4.41 50.74 19.80
C SER A 610 -5.51 51.36 18.91
N LEU A 611 -6.76 51.00 19.19
CA LEU A 611 -8.01 51.72 18.88
C LEU A 611 -8.74 51.38 17.57
N THR A 612 -9.86 50.68 17.77
CA THR A 612 -11.11 50.78 17.01
C THR A 612 -11.69 52.20 17.09
N PRO A 613 -12.59 52.58 16.16
CA PRO A 613 -13.98 52.76 16.61
C PRO A 613 -15.07 52.36 15.58
N THR A 614 -16.28 52.27 16.13
CA THR A 614 -17.58 51.86 15.59
C THR A 614 -18.35 52.95 14.81
N SER A 615 -19.16 52.50 13.83
CA SER A 615 -20.48 52.99 13.32
C SER A 615 -20.82 54.49 13.21
N ASN A 616 -21.21 54.95 12.00
CA ASN A 616 -22.48 55.64 11.66
C ASN A 616 -22.50 56.16 10.19
N THR A 617 -23.63 56.01 9.50
CA THR A 617 -24.02 56.58 8.18
C THR A 617 -24.54 58.05 8.31
N PRO A 618 -24.92 58.86 7.26
CA PRO A 618 -25.09 58.61 5.80
C PRO A 618 -24.61 59.73 4.81
N HIS A 619 -24.74 59.41 3.50
CA HIS A 619 -24.96 60.26 2.30
C HIS A 619 -23.84 61.07 1.58
N LYS A 620 -23.77 60.79 0.25
CA LYS A 620 -23.45 61.64 -0.93
C LYS A 620 -22.09 62.35 -0.88
N THR A 621 -21.12 62.08 -1.75
CA THR A 621 -21.03 62.39 -3.19
C THR A 621 -19.66 61.85 -3.57
N SER A 622 -19.43 61.04 -4.60
CA SER A 622 -19.11 61.53 -5.94
C SER A 622 -18.85 60.33 -6.86
N GLN A 623 -19.74 60.21 -7.82
CA GLN A 623 -19.73 59.34 -8.98
C GLN A 623 -18.84 59.99 -10.03
N LEU A 624 -17.57 59.58 -10.15
CA LEU A 624 -16.69 59.89 -11.27
C LEU A 624 -15.40 59.06 -11.15
N ARG A 625 -15.03 58.37 -12.23
CA ARG A 625 -13.83 57.53 -12.45
C ARG A 625 -13.97 56.03 -12.16
N LEU A 626 -14.80 55.37 -12.96
CA LEU A 626 -14.59 53.95 -13.32
C LEU A 626 -14.99 53.65 -14.79
N ASP A 627 -15.63 54.59 -15.48
CA ASP A 627 -16.01 54.49 -16.90
C ASP A 627 -14.88 54.78 -17.91
N THR A 628 -13.67 55.11 -17.45
CA THR A 628 -12.53 55.45 -18.32
C THR A 628 -11.55 54.30 -18.57
N ILE A 629 -11.63 53.19 -17.83
CA ILE A 629 -10.72 52.04 -18.00
C ILE A 629 -11.36 50.89 -18.79
N LEU A 630 -12.70 50.81 -18.80
CA LEU A 630 -13.43 49.75 -19.51
C LEU A 630 -13.75 50.06 -20.98
N ASN A 631 -13.45 51.26 -21.47
CA ASN A 631 -13.74 51.69 -22.85
C ASN A 631 -12.55 51.64 -23.82
N SER A 632 -11.37 51.16 -23.41
CA SER A 632 -10.16 51.16 -24.27
C SER A 632 -9.78 49.79 -24.86
N LEU A 633 -10.59 48.74 -24.69
CA LEU A 633 -10.28 47.40 -25.22
C LEU A 633 -11.40 46.75 -26.07
N LYS A 634 -12.37 47.54 -26.55
CA LYS A 634 -13.37 47.09 -27.53
C LYS A 634 -13.50 48.09 -28.68
N LYS A 635 -12.89 47.73 -29.81
CA LYS A 635 -13.11 48.11 -31.24
C LYS A 635 -11.74 48.22 -31.92
N GLU A 636 -11.37 47.63 -33.05
CA GLU A 636 -11.90 46.73 -34.10
C GLU A 636 -10.61 46.33 -34.90
N ARG A 637 -10.24 45.04 -35.06
CA ARG A 637 -10.22 44.20 -36.30
C ARG A 637 -9.88 44.92 -37.65
N PRO A 638 -9.42 44.25 -38.74
CA PRO A 638 -8.89 42.88 -38.95
C PRO A 638 -7.60 42.80 -39.83
N PHE A 639 -6.90 41.65 -39.85
CA PHE A 639 -6.47 40.87 -41.04
C PHE A 639 -5.74 39.60 -40.59
#